data_AF-A0A2I0I5N7-F1
#
_entry.id   AF-A0A2I0I5N7-F1
#
_cell.length_a   1.000
_cell.length_b   1.000
_cell.length_c   1.000
_cell.angle_alpha   90.00
_cell.angle_beta   90.00
_cell.angle_gamma   90.00
#
_symmetry.space_group_name_H-M   'P 1'
#
loop_
_entity.id
_entity.type
_entity.pdbx_description
1 polymer ?
#
loop_
_entity_poly.entity_id
_entity_poly.type
_entity_poly.pdbx_seq_one_letter_code
_entity_poly.pdbx_strand_id
1 'polypeptide(L)'
;MASPDAGGRGGKLELVASIALVIVLLKFFLAGWLVCLLLSVIEFFEERRAPDLPGDRKPNPGHGPAEAMSESDRVSLPPGCEYEVFLSFRGPDTRESFTDCLYNSLSKISIPIFSKRYASSKWCLRELSLIAERYRENKQIVMPIFFDVRPDQVKNQTGNYDAALRQHAGKYPQDVGEWRSALSELGQLKGWPLEDTANGYWGQFIKLVVTSVLSKLKKAHLPRNKTFVGIERHADAVMSLLDVGIRDVRIVGIYGIRGIGKTTLAKDIYNKLLDGSEFEGCSSLDNIREKSLPPNGLEWLQSKLVADITRRKGDEFGSVDDGTKVLMDRFRGKKVLILLDDVDNIKQLNVLVAEREWFGIGSRIIITTTDGGILREAPQVDSSYEMGGMEQDEALELFNKHAFRTTDPSTAKLNHLAKKIVKATGGLPLALEIMGSSLYGKNKDIWKETLQKLKERPDKKVIDQLRGTERIKAISLQCELGESFCFDGEQFKNMSNLRFLRLVYAELSGHIRSLSELRWLSWQKSSMKFMPKSLPLAKLKVLDMSGSEVKEDWSAWSSTKKPVKLKVLDLSGCHKLTTTPDLSMFKNLERLILEDCQRLSAFHPTMVGLQCLSSLNLKGCWLSLSHTGVATLPNSVGNLSNMEVLNINANNISHFPSSLGKLGKLKEINASKCKNLKGIPETIRGLSHLQTLHLTGCPKLQSLPELPVSLVSVRVTSQSAGAIPNLPDLINLEELVLSINTLGCEVRSLPRLKVLSFPSCTNLQSLPKLPESLHKLNVSNGSLEILPKLSNLQNLSELSLENCNKLTDIPGLRDLVVLKSLKVDSCLQITSLGGLEQLKSLRVLQVSSCEKLKTLPNLSMLKKLSVMNARGCESLIEIEGLDSLYALTDLDIGNCKSIERLPDLSELTMLRSLSADGCKELQGLKGLGELEKLLSLRISGCRKIKHLPDLSKLKKLKNLNIAGCENISEVLGLWELKSLKCLVISRRISLAKLPDILKEGDVKSPSWDDSSVVSRIITECHNRLRDPRGCLSEAVSSESINGLAVSISEGRVVALYPYDNHRDIRSAP
;
A
#
# COMPACT_ATOMS: atom_id res chain seq x y z
N MET A 1 -55.25 -6.96 -29.29
CA MET A 1 -56.65 -7.35 -29.13
C MET A 1 -56.96 -7.43 -27.64
N ALA A 2 -57.99 -6.68 -27.23
CA ALA A 2 -58.81 -6.77 -26.02
C ALA A 2 -58.19 -6.78 -24.59
N SER A 3 -58.54 -5.74 -23.83
CA SER A 3 -58.73 -5.68 -22.36
C SER A 3 -59.97 -6.53 -21.94
N PRO A 4 -60.28 -6.85 -20.65
CA PRO A 4 -60.62 -5.87 -19.59
C PRO A 4 -60.25 -6.18 -18.10
N ASP A 5 -60.02 -5.06 -17.39
CA ASP A 5 -60.38 -4.58 -16.03
C ASP A 5 -60.77 -5.42 -14.78
N ALA A 6 -60.40 -4.76 -13.65
CA ALA A 6 -60.95 -4.69 -12.28
C ALA A 6 -60.77 -5.89 -11.33
N GLY A 7 -60.39 -5.77 -10.05
CA GLY A 7 -60.05 -4.65 -9.16
C GLY A 7 -60.05 -5.13 -7.68
N GLY A 8 -59.31 -4.48 -6.77
CA GLY A 8 -59.67 -4.39 -5.34
C GLY A 8 -58.84 -5.13 -4.27
N ARG A 9 -57.95 -4.36 -3.60
CA ARG A 9 -57.47 -4.41 -2.19
C ARG A 9 -56.73 -5.65 -1.64
N GLY A 10 -55.45 -5.42 -1.34
CA GLY A 10 -54.64 -6.16 -0.38
C GLY A 10 -53.43 -5.33 0.06
N GLY A 11 -53.64 -4.34 0.92
CA GLY A 11 -52.60 -3.48 1.47
C GLY A 11 -51.79 -4.19 2.57
N LYS A 12 -50.50 -4.41 2.29
CA LYS A 12 -49.34 -4.48 3.23
C LYS A 12 -48.16 -5.14 2.49
N LEU A 13 -47.58 -4.44 1.50
CA LEU A 13 -46.26 -4.81 0.93
C LEU A 13 -45.59 -3.71 0.08
N GLU A 14 -46.24 -2.57 -0.19
CA GLU A 14 -45.69 -1.53 -1.09
C GLU A 14 -44.86 -0.41 -0.43
N LEU A 15 -44.73 -0.36 0.90
CA LEU A 15 -43.97 0.73 1.54
C LEU A 15 -42.44 0.55 1.47
N VAL A 16 -41.95 -0.66 1.17
CA VAL A 16 -40.51 -0.99 1.16
C VAL A 16 -39.89 -0.85 -0.25
N ALA A 17 -40.71 -0.90 -1.31
CA ALA A 17 -40.25 -0.69 -2.69
C ALA A 17 -40.07 0.80 -3.04
N SER A 18 -40.85 1.70 -2.44
CA SER A 18 -40.80 3.13 -2.72
C SER A 18 -39.59 3.84 -2.09
N ILE A 19 -39.08 3.37 -0.95
CA ILE A 19 -37.92 4.00 -0.28
C ILE A 19 -36.59 3.60 -0.94
N ALA A 20 -36.50 2.38 -1.48
CA ALA A 20 -35.32 1.94 -2.24
C ALA A 20 -35.22 2.63 -3.60
N LEU A 21 -36.35 2.98 -4.24
CA LEU A 21 -36.36 3.77 -5.47
C LEU A 21 -35.97 5.23 -5.21
N VAL A 22 -36.34 5.80 -4.05
CA VAL A 22 -35.97 7.16 -3.64
C VAL A 22 -34.47 7.30 -3.36
N ILE A 23 -33.81 6.28 -2.80
CA ILE A 23 -32.36 6.29 -2.52
C ILE A 23 -31.52 6.06 -3.79
N VAL A 24 -32.06 5.34 -4.79
CA VAL A 24 -31.42 5.19 -6.11
C VAL A 24 -31.63 6.43 -6.98
N LEU A 25 -32.76 7.13 -6.85
CA LEU A 25 -33.00 8.42 -7.49
C LEU A 25 -32.18 9.56 -6.86
N LEU A 26 -31.87 9.51 -5.56
CA LEU A 26 -31.05 10.51 -4.86
C LEU A 26 -29.58 10.58 -5.34
N LYS A 27 -29.06 9.53 -6.01
CA LYS A 27 -27.72 9.59 -6.65
C LYS A 27 -27.72 10.21 -8.05
N PHE A 28 -28.88 10.33 -8.69
CA PHE A 28 -29.06 11.07 -9.95
C PHE A 28 -29.46 12.54 -9.72
N PHE A 29 -29.76 12.91 -8.48
CA PHE A 29 -30.34 14.21 -8.16
C PHE A 29 -29.42 15.41 -8.37
N LEU A 30 -28.08 15.33 -8.25
CA LEU A 30 -27.24 16.55 -8.43
C LEU A 30 -27.15 17.04 -9.89
N ALA A 31 -27.16 16.13 -10.87
CA ALA A 31 -27.16 16.50 -12.29
C ALA A 31 -28.58 16.75 -12.83
N GLY A 32 -29.56 15.97 -12.34
CA GLY A 32 -30.97 16.15 -12.69
C GLY A 32 -31.58 17.41 -12.09
N TRP A 33 -31.23 17.77 -10.85
CA TRP A 33 -31.80 18.93 -10.15
C TRP A 33 -31.26 20.25 -10.70
N LEU A 34 -29.99 20.34 -11.12
CA LEU A 34 -29.47 21.55 -11.79
C LEU A 34 -30.09 21.74 -13.19
N VAL A 35 -30.30 20.65 -13.93
CA VAL A 35 -30.97 20.67 -15.24
C VAL A 35 -32.46 20.96 -15.08
N CYS A 36 -33.16 20.37 -14.11
CA CYS A 36 -34.56 20.68 -13.80
C CYS A 36 -34.74 22.08 -13.22
N LEU A 37 -33.80 22.62 -12.42
CA LEU A 37 -33.83 24.00 -11.91
C LEU A 37 -33.59 24.99 -13.06
N LEU A 38 -32.65 24.73 -13.96
CA LEU A 38 -32.42 25.55 -15.14
C LEU A 38 -33.59 25.45 -16.14
N LEU A 39 -34.18 24.26 -16.33
CA LEU A 39 -35.36 24.06 -17.18
C LEU A 39 -36.63 24.68 -16.56
N SER A 40 -36.83 24.63 -15.25
CA SER A 40 -37.98 25.27 -14.57
C SER A 40 -37.84 26.80 -14.49
N VAL A 41 -36.60 27.32 -14.38
CA VAL A 41 -36.33 28.75 -14.59
C VAL A 41 -36.64 29.15 -16.05
N ILE A 42 -36.46 28.26 -17.03
CA ILE A 42 -36.74 28.51 -18.45
C ILE A 42 -38.24 28.38 -18.79
N GLU A 43 -38.96 27.37 -18.27
CA GLU A 43 -40.43 27.25 -18.39
C GLU A 43 -41.11 28.50 -17.81
N PHE A 44 -40.60 29.04 -16.69
CA PHE A 44 -41.06 30.30 -16.12
C PHE A 44 -40.84 31.53 -17.04
N PHE A 45 -39.85 31.50 -17.93
CA PHE A 45 -39.60 32.57 -18.91
C PHE A 45 -40.34 32.37 -20.25
N GLU A 46 -40.70 31.14 -20.63
CA GLU A 46 -41.49 30.86 -21.85
C GLU A 46 -42.98 31.21 -21.69
N GLU A 47 -43.56 31.11 -20.48
CA GLU A 47 -44.97 31.46 -20.23
C GLU A 47 -45.34 32.96 -20.37
N ARG A 48 -44.38 33.86 -20.66
CA ARG A 48 -44.63 35.31 -20.84
C ARG A 48 -44.32 35.84 -22.24
N ARG A 49 -44.46 35.03 -23.28
CA ARG A 49 -44.53 35.52 -24.67
C ARG A 49 -45.90 35.26 -25.30
N ALA A 50 -46.89 36.06 -24.92
CA ALA A 50 -48.04 36.41 -25.76
C ALA A 50 -48.57 37.82 -25.36
N PRO A 51 -49.14 38.61 -26.29
CA PRO A 51 -49.12 40.07 -26.22
C PRO A 51 -50.38 40.73 -25.61
N ASP A 52 -50.24 42.03 -25.34
CA ASP A 52 -51.12 42.99 -24.66
C ASP A 52 -52.62 43.01 -25.07
N LEU A 53 -53.49 43.40 -24.12
CA LEU A 53 -54.44 44.55 -24.19
C LEU A 53 -55.28 44.66 -22.88
N PRO A 54 -55.93 45.81 -22.58
CA PRO A 54 -55.98 46.41 -21.24
C PRO A 54 -57.39 46.44 -20.62
N GLY A 55 -57.49 46.78 -19.32
CA GLY A 55 -58.77 47.17 -18.72
C GLY A 55 -58.75 47.34 -17.21
N ASP A 56 -59.07 48.56 -16.76
CA ASP A 56 -59.29 49.05 -15.40
C ASP A 56 -59.97 48.09 -14.41
N ARG A 57 -59.55 48.16 -13.13
CA ARG A 57 -60.39 48.68 -12.02
C ARG A 57 -59.64 48.77 -10.69
N LYS A 58 -60.04 49.81 -9.94
CA LYS A 58 -59.53 50.35 -8.66
C LYS A 58 -59.81 49.47 -7.42
N PRO A 59 -59.21 49.80 -6.25
CA PRO A 59 -59.03 48.93 -5.08
C PRO A 59 -60.12 49.12 -4.02
N ASN A 60 -60.23 48.19 -3.05
CA ASN A 60 -60.40 48.52 -1.62
C ASN A 60 -60.42 47.29 -0.66
N PRO A 61 -60.36 47.47 0.68
CA PRO A 61 -59.37 46.83 1.54
C PRO A 61 -59.99 45.97 2.66
N GLY A 62 -59.17 45.26 3.43
CA GLY A 62 -59.67 44.50 4.59
C GLY A 62 -58.59 44.06 5.56
N HIS A 63 -58.52 44.78 6.68
CA HIS A 63 -58.02 44.39 8.01
C HIS A 63 -56.50 44.27 8.26
N GLY A 64 -55.98 45.24 9.04
CA GLY A 64 -54.90 45.02 10.01
C GLY A 64 -55.48 44.61 11.39
N PRO A 65 -54.79 44.81 12.52
CA PRO A 65 -53.37 45.15 12.73
C PRO A 65 -52.66 44.27 13.81
N ALA A 66 -51.38 44.61 14.06
CA ALA A 66 -50.58 44.31 15.27
C ALA A 66 -50.01 42.85 15.37
N GLU A 67 -48.81 42.58 15.86
CA GLU A 67 -47.99 43.23 16.90
C GLU A 67 -46.48 43.09 16.63
N ALA A 68 -45.70 44.00 17.21
CA ALA A 68 -44.25 43.91 17.31
C ALA A 68 -43.84 43.09 18.56
N MET A 69 -42.86 42.19 18.42
CA MET A 69 -42.15 41.58 19.56
C MET A 69 -40.64 41.43 19.31
N SER A 70 -39.90 42.17 20.14
CA SER A 70 -38.55 42.01 20.74
C SER A 70 -37.42 41.19 20.10
N GLU A 71 -36.24 41.83 20.12
CA GLU A 71 -34.89 41.26 20.07
C GLU A 71 -34.61 40.25 21.20
N SER A 72 -34.84 38.96 21.00
CA SER A 72 -34.10 37.88 21.67
C SER A 72 -34.52 36.50 21.16
N ASP A 73 -34.12 36.11 19.94
CA ASP A 73 -34.14 34.71 19.51
C ASP A 73 -33.07 34.46 18.45
N ARG A 74 -31.84 34.20 18.90
CA ARG A 74 -30.81 33.58 18.05
C ARG A 74 -31.09 32.08 18.00
N VAL A 75 -31.84 31.65 16.98
CA VAL A 75 -31.96 30.23 16.62
C VAL A 75 -30.59 29.73 16.18
N SER A 76 -30.03 28.79 16.94
CA SER A 76 -28.84 28.02 16.56
C SER A 76 -29.26 26.89 15.63
N LEU A 77 -28.62 26.80 14.46
CA LEU A 77 -28.92 25.83 13.40
C LEU A 77 -27.99 24.60 13.45
N PRO A 78 -28.40 23.46 12.85
CA PRO A 78 -27.70 22.18 12.92
C PRO A 78 -26.43 22.14 12.02
N PRO A 79 -25.38 21.37 12.38
CA PRO A 79 -24.21 21.19 11.53
C PRO A 79 -24.49 20.14 10.43
N GLY A 80 -24.33 20.49 9.15
CA GLY A 80 -24.29 19.43 8.11
C GLY A 80 -24.61 19.75 6.64
N CYS A 81 -24.97 20.97 6.23
CA CYS A 81 -25.22 21.26 4.82
C CYS A 81 -24.05 22.07 4.21
N GLU A 82 -23.22 21.44 3.37
CA GLU A 82 -22.30 22.12 2.44
C GLU A 82 -22.90 22.08 1.03
N TYR A 83 -23.07 23.25 0.38
CA TYR A 83 -23.63 23.35 -0.97
C TYR A 83 -22.55 23.66 -2.01
N GLU A 84 -22.42 22.85 -3.07
CA GLU A 84 -21.31 22.86 -4.06
C GLU A 84 -21.27 24.04 -5.06
N VAL A 85 -22.41 24.69 -5.32
CA VAL A 85 -22.57 25.80 -6.28
C VAL A 85 -23.57 26.81 -5.75
N PHE A 86 -23.26 28.10 -5.84
CA PHE A 86 -24.20 29.19 -5.57
C PHE A 86 -24.72 29.82 -6.88
N LEU A 87 -26.04 29.91 -7.03
CA LEU A 87 -26.69 30.61 -8.14
C LEU A 87 -27.30 31.92 -7.62
N SER A 88 -26.91 33.06 -8.18
CA SER A 88 -27.58 34.34 -7.90
C SER A 88 -28.43 34.76 -9.10
N PHE A 89 -29.74 34.84 -8.90
CA PHE A 89 -30.73 35.23 -9.91
C PHE A 89 -31.94 35.90 -9.24
N ARG A 90 -32.86 36.46 -10.03
CA ARG A 90 -34.09 37.11 -9.52
C ARG A 90 -35.29 36.14 -9.59
N GLY A 91 -35.90 35.82 -8.45
CA GLY A 91 -37.14 35.01 -8.32
C GLY A 91 -38.17 35.61 -7.33
N PRO A 92 -39.35 35.00 -7.13
CA PRO A 92 -40.36 35.42 -6.16
C PRO A 92 -39.83 35.33 -4.71
N ASP A 93 -40.20 36.29 -3.86
CA ASP A 93 -39.67 36.47 -2.50
C ASP A 93 -40.11 35.33 -1.57
N THR A 94 -39.16 34.55 -1.03
CA THR A 94 -39.40 33.43 -0.09
C THR A 94 -38.61 33.58 1.23
N ARG A 95 -38.27 34.80 1.63
CA ARG A 95 -37.28 35.04 2.70
C ARG A 95 -37.89 35.37 4.06
N GLU A 96 -38.17 34.32 4.82
CA GLU A 96 -37.89 34.28 6.26
C GLU A 96 -37.24 32.91 6.57
N SER A 97 -35.93 32.75 6.31
CA SER A 97 -34.99 31.73 6.87
C SER A 97 -33.88 31.25 5.91
N PHE A 98 -34.19 30.95 4.63
CA PHE A 98 -33.33 30.09 3.78
C PHE A 98 -32.03 30.75 3.25
N THR A 99 -32.03 32.04 2.95
CA THR A 99 -30.87 32.76 2.38
C THR A 99 -29.72 32.98 3.38
N ASP A 100 -30.02 33.11 4.67
CA ASP A 100 -28.99 33.24 5.72
C ASP A 100 -28.34 31.88 6.05
N CYS A 101 -29.04 30.79 5.73
CA CYS A 101 -28.49 29.44 5.79
C CYS A 101 -27.55 29.17 4.60
N LEU A 102 -27.87 29.70 3.41
CA LEU A 102 -26.95 29.72 2.25
C LEU A 102 -25.70 30.59 2.52
N TYR A 103 -25.85 31.74 3.19
CA TYR A 103 -24.79 32.70 3.55
C TYR A 103 -23.59 32.06 4.28
N ASN A 104 -23.83 31.04 5.11
CA ASN A 104 -22.78 30.35 5.89
C ASN A 104 -22.32 29.01 5.29
N SER A 105 -22.97 28.49 4.24
CA SER A 105 -22.83 27.09 3.79
C SER A 105 -22.45 26.88 2.31
N LEU A 106 -22.14 27.94 1.55
CA LEU A 106 -21.89 27.82 0.11
C LEU A 106 -20.39 27.78 -0.28
N SER A 107 -20.08 26.77 -1.07
CA SER A 107 -18.73 26.34 -1.46
C SER A 107 -18.23 26.94 -2.80
N LYS A 108 -16.94 26.70 -3.04
CA LYS A 108 -16.12 26.71 -4.29
C LYS A 108 -16.54 27.50 -5.55
N ILE A 109 -17.80 27.52 -6.01
CA ILE A 109 -18.21 28.19 -7.28
C ILE A 109 -19.49 29.03 -7.12
N SER A 110 -19.46 30.27 -7.63
CA SER A 110 -20.60 31.21 -7.68
C SER A 110 -20.94 31.60 -9.12
N ILE A 111 -22.22 31.59 -9.50
CA ILE A 111 -22.72 31.86 -10.86
C ILE A 111 -23.78 32.97 -10.80
N PRO A 112 -23.40 34.25 -11.00
CA PRO A 112 -24.37 35.34 -11.13
C PRO A 112 -24.98 35.33 -12.54
N ILE A 113 -26.32 35.34 -12.62
CA ILE A 113 -27.09 35.37 -13.86
C ILE A 113 -27.61 36.78 -14.08
N PHE A 114 -26.87 37.57 -14.86
CA PHE A 114 -27.21 38.95 -15.17
C PHE A 114 -28.34 39.03 -16.19
N SER A 115 -29.39 39.76 -15.82
CA SER A 115 -30.52 40.07 -16.69
C SER A 115 -30.87 41.55 -16.65
N LYS A 116 -31.67 42.04 -17.61
CA LYS A 116 -32.13 43.45 -17.68
C LYS A 116 -32.74 43.96 -16.37
N ARG A 117 -33.27 43.05 -15.55
CA ARG A 117 -34.00 43.31 -14.31
C ARG A 117 -33.21 42.98 -13.04
N TYR A 118 -31.97 42.51 -13.15
CA TYR A 118 -31.16 42.06 -12.01
C TYR A 118 -30.90 43.19 -11.00
N ALA A 119 -30.39 44.34 -11.47
CA ALA A 119 -30.04 45.48 -10.61
C ALA A 119 -31.24 46.18 -9.94
N SER A 120 -32.48 45.90 -10.36
CA SER A 120 -33.66 46.46 -9.67
C SER A 120 -33.96 45.76 -8.33
N SER A 121 -33.35 44.60 -8.05
CA SER A 121 -33.46 43.91 -6.76
C SER A 121 -32.30 44.29 -5.84
N LYS A 122 -32.62 44.89 -4.68
CA LYS A 122 -31.63 45.16 -3.61
C LYS A 122 -30.88 43.89 -3.21
N TRP A 123 -31.60 42.77 -3.09
CA TRP A 123 -31.04 41.51 -2.64
C TRP A 123 -30.04 40.93 -3.63
N CYS A 124 -30.34 40.99 -4.94
CA CYS A 124 -29.39 40.55 -5.96
C CYS A 124 -28.11 41.39 -5.92
N LEU A 125 -28.21 42.70 -5.68
CA LEU A 125 -27.04 43.59 -5.56
C LEU A 125 -26.21 43.33 -4.28
N ARG A 126 -26.87 43.02 -3.15
CA ARG A 126 -26.18 42.62 -1.93
C ARG A 126 -25.46 41.27 -2.07
N GLU A 127 -26.14 40.26 -2.62
CA GLU A 127 -25.54 38.95 -2.92
C GLU A 127 -24.35 39.09 -3.86
N LEU A 128 -24.46 39.94 -4.88
CA LEU A 128 -23.37 40.21 -5.82
C LEU A 128 -22.14 40.85 -5.16
N SER A 129 -22.35 41.74 -4.18
CA SER A 129 -21.27 42.40 -3.45
C SER A 129 -20.47 41.41 -2.60
N LEU A 130 -21.16 40.46 -1.97
CA LEU A 130 -20.53 39.36 -1.23
C LEU A 130 -19.77 38.38 -2.15
N ILE A 131 -20.32 38.07 -3.33
CA ILE A 131 -19.60 37.27 -4.34
C ILE A 131 -18.32 37.98 -4.76
N ALA A 132 -18.37 39.30 -4.96
CA ALA A 132 -17.21 40.11 -5.34
C ALA A 132 -16.14 40.13 -4.24
N GLU A 133 -16.54 40.25 -2.97
CA GLU A 133 -15.62 40.17 -1.84
C GLU A 133 -14.89 38.82 -1.75
N ARG A 134 -15.63 37.70 -1.81
CA ARG A 134 -15.02 36.35 -1.76
C ARG A 134 -14.17 36.03 -2.99
N TYR A 135 -14.49 36.63 -4.14
CA TYR A 135 -13.68 36.57 -5.34
C TYR A 135 -12.34 37.28 -5.15
N ARG A 136 -12.32 38.48 -4.56
CA ARG A 136 -11.08 39.22 -4.23
C ARG A 136 -10.16 38.46 -3.29
N GLU A 137 -10.73 37.69 -2.36
CA GLU A 137 -9.97 36.87 -1.41
C GLU A 137 -9.51 35.51 -1.98
N ASN A 138 -9.74 35.23 -3.28
CA ASN A 138 -9.48 33.93 -3.94
C ASN A 138 -10.20 32.73 -3.28
N LYS A 139 -11.29 32.95 -2.54
CA LYS A 139 -12.02 31.89 -1.83
C LYS A 139 -13.06 31.18 -2.70
N GLN A 140 -13.49 31.79 -3.81
CA GLN A 140 -14.53 31.24 -4.70
C GLN A 140 -14.23 31.54 -6.18
N ILE A 141 -14.57 30.60 -7.06
CA ILE A 141 -14.54 30.78 -8.51
C ILE A 141 -15.86 31.44 -8.95
N VAL A 142 -15.80 32.57 -9.65
CA VAL A 142 -17.01 33.23 -10.18
C VAL A 142 -17.15 32.97 -11.69
N MET A 143 -18.36 32.63 -12.13
CA MET A 143 -18.68 32.33 -13.54
C MET A 143 -19.96 33.06 -13.97
N PRO A 144 -19.88 34.29 -14.50
CA PRO A 144 -21.09 35.06 -14.85
C PRO A 144 -21.77 34.56 -16.12
N ILE A 145 -23.10 34.57 -16.11
CA ILE A 145 -23.96 34.32 -17.27
C ILE A 145 -24.65 35.63 -17.63
N PHE A 146 -24.57 36.03 -18.90
CA PHE A 146 -25.21 37.24 -19.41
C PHE A 146 -26.43 36.82 -20.24
N PHE A 147 -27.59 36.81 -19.61
CA PHE A 147 -28.82 36.17 -20.13
C PHE A 147 -29.48 36.99 -21.25
N ASP A 148 -29.82 38.24 -20.98
CA ASP A 148 -30.46 39.16 -21.94
C ASP A 148 -29.80 40.55 -21.92
N VAL A 149 -28.52 40.60 -21.52
CA VAL A 149 -27.72 41.82 -21.38
C VAL A 149 -26.31 41.59 -21.91
N ARG A 150 -25.64 42.65 -22.34
CA ARG A 150 -24.23 42.56 -22.73
C ARG A 150 -23.30 42.76 -21.51
N PRO A 151 -22.12 42.11 -21.47
CA PRO A 151 -21.15 42.33 -20.40
C PRO A 151 -20.84 43.81 -20.16
N ASP A 152 -20.69 44.60 -21.23
CA ASP A 152 -20.42 46.04 -21.14
C ASP A 152 -21.57 46.83 -20.50
N GLN A 153 -22.82 46.37 -20.64
CA GLN A 153 -23.96 47.02 -20.00
C GLN A 153 -23.94 46.83 -18.48
N VAL A 154 -23.48 45.66 -18.02
CA VAL A 154 -23.33 45.34 -16.59
C VAL A 154 -22.10 46.05 -16.02
N LYS A 155 -20.96 45.96 -16.73
CA LYS A 155 -19.67 46.54 -16.33
C LYS A 155 -19.69 48.08 -16.25
N ASN A 156 -20.33 48.74 -17.22
CA ASN A 156 -20.43 50.20 -17.26
C ASN A 156 -21.76 50.69 -16.64
N GLN A 157 -22.57 49.78 -16.09
CA GLN A 157 -23.90 50.00 -15.53
C GLN A 157 -24.82 50.83 -16.43
N THR A 158 -24.79 50.67 -17.75
CA THR A 158 -25.61 51.48 -18.67
C THR A 158 -27.06 50.98 -18.79
N GLY A 159 -27.97 51.86 -19.23
CA GLY A 159 -29.37 51.50 -19.48
C GLY A 159 -30.13 51.14 -18.20
N ASN A 160 -30.74 49.95 -18.16
CA ASN A 160 -31.59 49.50 -17.05
C ASN A 160 -30.84 49.38 -15.71
N TYR A 161 -29.52 49.15 -15.74
CA TYR A 161 -28.70 49.07 -14.54
C TYR A 161 -28.50 50.44 -13.89
N ASP A 162 -28.23 51.48 -14.68
CA ASP A 162 -28.11 52.85 -14.15
C ASP A 162 -29.44 53.33 -13.58
N ALA A 163 -30.53 53.11 -14.31
CA ALA A 163 -31.87 53.50 -13.87
C ALA A 163 -32.24 52.84 -12.52
N ALA A 164 -31.96 51.55 -12.38
CA ALA A 164 -32.18 50.81 -11.14
C ALA A 164 -31.30 51.30 -9.98
N LEU A 165 -30.01 51.58 -10.23
CA LEU A 165 -29.10 52.08 -9.20
C LEU A 165 -29.44 53.51 -8.75
N ARG A 166 -29.90 54.38 -9.67
CA ARG A 166 -30.43 55.71 -9.30
C ARG A 166 -31.68 55.61 -8.43
N GLN A 167 -32.57 54.67 -8.73
CA GLN A 167 -33.76 54.42 -7.91
C GLN A 167 -33.37 53.96 -6.50
N HIS A 168 -32.38 53.07 -6.39
CA HIS A 168 -31.89 52.63 -5.07
C HIS A 168 -31.09 53.70 -4.34
N ALA A 169 -30.39 54.60 -5.03
CA ALA A 169 -29.64 55.68 -4.39
C ALA A 169 -30.52 56.59 -3.52
N GLY A 170 -31.82 56.72 -3.85
CA GLY A 170 -32.79 57.44 -3.04
C GLY A 170 -33.17 56.73 -1.73
N LYS A 171 -32.99 55.41 -1.62
CA LYS A 171 -33.34 54.60 -0.43
C LYS A 171 -32.13 54.06 0.34
N TYR A 172 -31.01 53.81 -0.33
CA TYR A 172 -29.82 53.13 0.21
C TYR A 172 -28.51 53.80 -0.24
N PRO A 173 -28.33 55.12 -0.01
CA PRO A 173 -27.22 55.88 -0.59
C PRO A 173 -25.83 55.37 -0.19
N GLN A 174 -25.69 54.77 0.99
CA GLN A 174 -24.41 54.23 1.49
C GLN A 174 -24.01 52.92 0.79
N ASP A 175 -24.97 52.10 0.33
CA ASP A 175 -24.72 50.79 -0.27
C ASP A 175 -24.44 50.87 -1.79
N VAL A 176 -24.95 51.90 -2.48
CA VAL A 176 -24.90 52.00 -3.96
C VAL A 176 -23.46 52.04 -4.50
N GLY A 177 -22.52 52.64 -3.75
CA GLY A 177 -21.12 52.67 -4.13
C GLY A 177 -20.51 51.27 -4.23
N GLU A 178 -20.78 50.43 -3.23
CA GLU A 178 -20.33 49.04 -3.20
C GLU A 178 -20.96 48.22 -4.33
N TRP A 179 -22.26 48.40 -4.57
CA TRP A 179 -22.98 47.69 -5.63
C TRP A 179 -22.45 48.05 -7.03
N ARG A 180 -22.11 49.32 -7.26
CA ARG A 180 -21.47 49.77 -8.51
C ARG A 180 -20.11 49.11 -8.69
N SER A 181 -19.30 49.03 -7.62
CA SER A 181 -18.01 48.34 -7.67
C SER A 181 -18.15 46.86 -8.00
N ALA A 182 -19.06 46.15 -7.34
CA ALA A 182 -19.29 44.71 -7.56
C ALA A 182 -19.79 44.40 -8.99
N LEU A 183 -20.69 45.24 -9.53
CA LEU A 183 -21.17 45.13 -10.92
C LEU A 183 -20.07 45.38 -11.95
N SER A 184 -19.20 46.36 -11.69
CA SER A 184 -18.05 46.65 -12.56
C SER A 184 -17.03 45.50 -12.54
N GLU A 185 -16.69 45.02 -11.35
CA GLU A 185 -15.69 43.96 -11.14
C GLU A 185 -16.14 42.63 -11.75
N LEU A 186 -17.33 42.15 -11.39
CA LEU A 186 -17.82 40.85 -11.86
C LEU A 186 -18.36 40.92 -13.30
N GLY A 187 -18.79 42.09 -13.76
CA GLY A 187 -19.18 42.33 -15.16
C GLY A 187 -18.02 42.32 -16.14
N GLN A 188 -16.78 42.51 -15.67
CA GLN A 188 -15.56 42.42 -16.49
C GLN A 188 -15.07 40.98 -16.69
N LEU A 189 -15.54 40.03 -15.88
CA LEU A 189 -15.14 38.63 -15.99
C LEU A 189 -15.63 38.02 -17.31
N LYS A 190 -14.81 37.15 -17.89
CA LYS A 190 -15.16 36.38 -19.09
C LYS A 190 -16.29 35.40 -18.75
N GLY A 191 -17.51 35.80 -19.04
CA GLY A 191 -18.73 34.98 -18.89
C GLY A 191 -19.29 34.48 -20.22
N TRP A 192 -20.52 33.99 -20.19
CA TRP A 192 -21.21 33.50 -21.38
C TRP A 192 -22.37 34.42 -21.78
N PRO A 193 -22.21 35.24 -22.84
CA PRO A 193 -23.32 35.93 -23.48
C PRO A 193 -24.16 34.95 -24.28
N LEU A 194 -25.45 34.88 -23.98
CA LEU A 194 -26.37 33.94 -24.63
C LEU A 194 -26.48 34.17 -26.14
N GLU A 195 -26.48 35.42 -26.59
CA GLU A 195 -26.62 35.79 -28.01
C GLU A 195 -25.47 35.28 -28.89
N ASP A 196 -24.26 35.16 -28.34
CA ASP A 196 -23.05 34.77 -29.09
C ASP A 196 -22.63 33.29 -28.87
N THR A 197 -23.31 32.57 -27.97
CA THR A 197 -22.91 31.22 -27.55
C THR A 197 -23.92 30.17 -28.05
N ALA A 198 -23.43 29.12 -28.73
CA ALA A 198 -24.24 28.00 -29.25
C ALA A 198 -25.36 28.41 -30.25
N ASN A 199 -25.15 29.47 -31.03
CA ASN A 199 -26.09 29.98 -32.04
C ASN A 199 -27.52 30.24 -31.50
N GLY A 200 -27.66 30.60 -30.22
CA GLY A 200 -28.95 30.87 -29.58
C GLY A 200 -29.77 29.62 -29.20
N TYR A 201 -29.22 28.40 -29.33
CA TYR A 201 -29.92 27.18 -28.92
C TYR A 201 -29.74 26.88 -27.43
N TRP A 202 -30.80 27.10 -26.66
CA TRP A 202 -30.87 26.92 -25.20
C TRP A 202 -30.36 25.58 -24.69
N GLY A 203 -30.78 24.48 -25.31
CA GLY A 203 -30.36 23.13 -24.88
C GLY A 203 -28.86 22.89 -25.00
N GLN A 204 -28.20 23.49 -26.01
CA GLN A 204 -26.75 23.39 -26.19
C GLN A 204 -26.00 24.33 -25.25
N PHE A 205 -26.51 25.55 -25.05
CA PHE A 205 -25.98 26.51 -24.10
C PHE A 205 -25.94 25.96 -22.66
N ILE A 206 -27.07 25.41 -22.18
CA ILE A 206 -27.17 24.81 -20.85
C ILE A 206 -26.22 23.63 -20.73
N LYS A 207 -26.12 22.77 -21.76
CA LYS A 207 -25.19 21.65 -21.77
C LYS A 207 -23.73 22.12 -21.64
N LEU A 208 -23.34 23.22 -22.28
CA LEU A 208 -21.99 23.80 -22.17
C LEU A 208 -21.73 24.37 -20.77
N VAL A 209 -22.69 25.10 -20.19
CA VAL A 209 -22.58 25.64 -18.82
C VAL A 209 -22.48 24.52 -17.80
N VAL A 210 -23.38 23.54 -17.85
CA VAL A 210 -23.38 22.35 -16.97
C VAL A 210 -22.07 21.56 -17.12
N THR A 211 -21.58 21.35 -18.34
CA THR A 211 -20.30 20.66 -18.57
C THR A 211 -19.13 21.44 -17.97
N SER A 212 -19.13 22.76 -18.10
CA SER A 212 -18.08 23.63 -17.55
C SER A 212 -18.10 23.67 -16.03
N VAL A 213 -19.27 23.77 -15.42
CA VAL A 213 -19.45 23.70 -13.96
C VAL A 213 -19.01 22.34 -13.43
N LEU A 214 -19.46 21.24 -14.04
CA LEU A 214 -19.02 19.89 -13.67
C LEU A 214 -17.50 19.70 -13.84
N SER A 215 -16.89 20.29 -14.85
CA SER A 215 -15.43 20.22 -15.04
C SER A 215 -14.65 20.95 -13.94
N LYS A 216 -15.19 22.05 -13.41
CA LYS A 216 -14.57 22.82 -12.32
C LYS A 216 -14.89 22.28 -10.93
N LEU A 217 -16.01 21.58 -10.77
CA LEU A 217 -16.42 20.90 -9.54
C LEU A 217 -15.76 19.53 -9.35
N LYS A 218 -15.33 18.85 -10.42
CA LYS A 218 -14.68 17.54 -10.34
C LYS A 218 -13.44 17.61 -9.44
N LYS A 219 -13.58 17.15 -8.19
CA LYS A 219 -12.57 16.28 -7.61
C LYS A 219 -12.56 15.01 -8.45
N ALA A 220 -11.39 14.55 -8.84
CA ALA A 220 -11.18 13.39 -9.72
C ALA A 220 -11.57 12.05 -9.07
N HIS A 221 -12.62 11.99 -8.25
CA HIS A 221 -13.06 10.75 -7.63
C HIS A 221 -13.43 9.74 -8.70
N LEU A 222 -12.73 8.62 -8.68
CA LEU A 222 -12.97 7.51 -9.58
C LEU A 222 -14.24 6.78 -9.13
N PRO A 223 -15.08 6.28 -10.05
CA PRO A 223 -16.35 5.63 -9.72
C PRO A 223 -16.16 4.51 -8.69
N ARG A 224 -16.83 4.63 -7.54
CA ARG A 224 -16.77 3.65 -6.46
C ARG A 224 -17.86 2.59 -6.67
N ASN A 225 -17.48 1.37 -7.03
CA ASN A 225 -18.40 0.23 -6.94
C ASN A 225 -18.65 -0.06 -5.45
N LYS A 226 -19.93 -0.11 -5.04
CA LYS A 226 -20.36 -0.20 -3.63
C LYS A 226 -20.04 -1.54 -2.93
N THR A 227 -19.24 -2.41 -3.55
CA THR A 227 -19.06 -3.79 -3.11
C THR A 227 -17.58 -4.15 -3.01
N PHE A 228 -16.90 -3.55 -2.03
CA PHE A 228 -15.55 -3.98 -1.64
C PHE A 228 -15.64 -4.94 -0.48
N VAL A 229 -14.84 -6.00 -0.54
CA VAL A 229 -14.68 -7.01 0.51
C VAL A 229 -13.19 -7.37 0.51
N GLY A 230 -12.53 -7.34 1.68
CA GLY A 230 -11.13 -7.75 1.83
C GLY A 230 -10.10 -6.84 1.15
N ILE A 231 -10.44 -5.60 0.80
CA ILE A 231 -9.51 -4.67 0.13
C ILE A 231 -8.69 -3.87 1.15
N GLU A 232 -9.14 -3.77 2.39
CA GLU A 232 -8.55 -2.95 3.45
C GLU A 232 -7.10 -3.31 3.73
N ARG A 233 -6.80 -4.60 3.88
CA ARG A 233 -5.43 -5.09 4.14
C ARG A 233 -4.48 -4.74 3.00
N HIS A 234 -4.92 -4.92 1.76
CA HIS A 234 -4.13 -4.56 0.58
C HIS A 234 -3.96 -3.04 0.47
N ALA A 235 -5.01 -2.28 0.78
CA ALA A 235 -4.96 -0.83 0.77
C ALA A 235 -3.99 -0.29 1.83
N ASP A 236 -4.03 -0.81 3.05
CA ASP A 236 -3.12 -0.42 4.13
C ASP A 236 -1.66 -0.74 3.78
N ALA A 237 -1.39 -1.90 3.17
CA ALA A 237 -0.04 -2.27 2.71
C ALA A 237 0.50 -1.30 1.64
N VAL A 238 -0.29 -1.00 0.60
CA VAL A 238 0.12 -0.06 -0.45
C VAL A 238 0.19 1.38 0.06
N MET A 239 -0.72 1.79 0.95
CA MET A 239 -0.67 3.11 1.61
C MET A 239 0.60 3.29 2.45
N SER A 240 1.09 2.22 3.09
CA SER A 240 2.40 2.23 3.74
C SER A 240 3.54 2.37 2.73
N LEU A 241 3.48 1.67 1.59
CA LEU A 241 4.48 1.83 0.53
C LEU A 241 4.44 3.21 -0.13
N LEU A 242 3.34 3.93 -0.03
CA LEU A 242 3.23 5.32 -0.50
C LEU A 242 3.75 6.34 0.53
N ASP A 243 4.00 5.95 1.79
CA ASP A 243 4.37 6.81 2.93
C ASP A 243 3.79 8.22 2.86
N VAL A 244 2.47 8.27 2.92
CA VAL A 244 1.70 9.49 2.77
C VAL A 244 2.02 10.44 3.94
N GLY A 245 2.63 11.58 3.62
CA GLY A 245 3.07 12.61 4.55
C GLY A 245 4.59 12.75 4.73
N ILE A 246 5.40 11.94 4.02
CA ILE A 246 6.81 12.26 3.76
C ILE A 246 6.87 13.30 2.61
N ARG A 247 7.75 14.28 2.74
CA ARG A 247 7.99 15.32 1.71
C ARG A 247 8.99 14.80 0.66
N ASP A 248 8.58 13.81 -0.12
CA ASP A 248 9.32 13.19 -1.24
C ASP A 248 8.39 12.92 -2.45
N VAL A 249 8.95 12.48 -3.58
CA VAL A 249 8.18 11.95 -4.73
C VAL A 249 8.22 10.44 -4.66
N ARG A 250 7.07 9.78 -4.70
CA ARG A 250 6.98 8.30 -4.61
C ARG A 250 6.18 7.68 -5.74
N ILE A 251 6.74 6.62 -6.32
CA ILE A 251 6.17 5.83 -7.40
C ILE A 251 6.04 4.37 -6.95
N VAL A 252 4.80 3.89 -6.79
CA VAL A 252 4.51 2.52 -6.32
C VAL A 252 3.78 1.73 -7.39
N GLY A 253 4.31 0.56 -7.71
CA GLY A 253 3.68 -0.39 -8.65
C GLY A 253 2.89 -1.48 -7.93
N ILE A 254 1.71 -1.81 -8.45
CA ILE A 254 0.84 -2.91 -7.98
C ILE A 254 0.77 -3.94 -9.10
N TYR A 255 1.17 -5.18 -8.82
CA TYR A 255 1.12 -6.27 -9.80
C TYR A 255 0.46 -7.54 -9.27
N GLY A 256 0.08 -8.43 -10.18
CA GLY A 256 -0.65 -9.66 -9.86
C GLY A 256 -1.51 -10.16 -11.01
N ILE A 257 -2.13 -11.32 -10.85
CA ILE A 257 -2.93 -11.97 -11.91
C ILE A 257 -4.13 -11.12 -12.35
N ARG A 258 -4.56 -11.26 -13.61
CA ARG A 258 -5.73 -10.53 -14.14
C ARG A 258 -6.99 -10.95 -13.38
N GLY A 259 -7.86 -9.99 -13.04
CA GLY A 259 -9.10 -10.24 -12.28
C GLY A 259 -8.95 -10.29 -10.75
N ILE A 260 -7.73 -10.12 -10.22
CA ILE A 260 -7.46 -10.14 -8.76
C ILE A 260 -7.92 -8.87 -8.02
N GLY A 261 -8.34 -7.81 -8.74
CA GLY A 261 -8.80 -6.56 -8.12
C GLY A 261 -7.77 -5.42 -8.05
N LYS A 262 -6.63 -5.49 -8.76
CA LYS A 262 -5.60 -4.41 -8.78
C LYS A 262 -6.17 -3.03 -9.11
N THR A 263 -6.94 -2.93 -10.21
CA THR A 263 -7.58 -1.68 -10.64
C THR A 263 -8.52 -1.17 -9.56
N THR A 264 -9.29 -2.07 -8.93
CA THR A 264 -10.19 -1.75 -7.83
C THR A 264 -9.46 -1.18 -6.63
N LEU A 265 -8.38 -1.85 -6.21
CA LEU A 265 -7.50 -1.43 -5.12
C LEU A 265 -6.87 -0.05 -5.41
N ALA A 266 -6.28 0.12 -6.59
CA ALA A 266 -5.61 1.35 -6.98
C ALA A 266 -6.56 2.55 -7.03
N LYS A 267 -7.80 2.33 -7.52
CA LYS A 267 -8.86 3.36 -7.53
C LYS A 267 -9.31 3.75 -6.13
N ASP A 268 -9.45 2.78 -5.22
CA ASP A 268 -9.81 3.06 -3.83
C ASP A 268 -8.71 3.85 -3.10
N ILE A 269 -7.44 3.46 -3.29
CA ILE A 269 -6.28 4.19 -2.75
C ILE A 269 -6.22 5.61 -3.32
N TYR A 270 -6.36 5.76 -4.64
CA TYR A 270 -6.36 7.06 -5.29
C TYR A 270 -7.43 7.99 -4.70
N ASN A 271 -8.66 7.49 -4.52
CA ASN A 271 -9.73 8.25 -3.89
C ASN A 271 -9.41 8.60 -2.42
N LYS A 272 -8.89 7.65 -1.63
CA LYS A 272 -8.47 7.89 -0.23
C LYS A 272 -7.41 8.99 -0.13
N LEU A 273 -6.47 9.03 -1.07
CA LEU A 273 -5.43 10.08 -1.13
C LEU A 273 -5.99 11.43 -1.55
N LEU A 274 -6.92 11.43 -2.50
CA LEU A 274 -7.61 12.63 -2.98
C LEU A 274 -8.43 13.29 -1.85
N ASP A 275 -8.97 12.50 -0.92
CA ASP A 275 -9.74 12.98 0.22
C ASP A 275 -8.88 13.51 1.38
N GLY A 276 -7.64 13.02 1.52
CA GLY A 276 -6.77 13.29 2.67
C GLY A 276 -5.60 14.24 2.44
N SER A 277 -5.45 14.84 1.25
CA SER A 277 -4.29 15.66 0.91
C SER A 277 -4.57 16.71 -0.16
N GLU A 278 -4.00 17.90 -0.01
CA GLU A 278 -4.00 18.94 -1.05
C GLU A 278 -2.93 18.58 -2.10
N PHE A 279 -3.37 18.02 -3.22
CA PHE A 279 -2.57 17.87 -4.44
C PHE A 279 -2.94 19.00 -5.42
N GLU A 280 -1.93 19.60 -6.04
CA GLU A 280 -2.11 20.71 -6.99
C GLU A 280 -2.70 20.22 -8.32
N GLY A 281 -2.42 18.98 -8.71
CA GLY A 281 -2.98 18.34 -9.89
C GLY A 281 -3.14 16.83 -9.71
N CYS A 282 -4.20 16.28 -10.29
CA CYS A 282 -4.52 14.85 -10.17
C CYS A 282 -4.94 14.30 -11.54
N SER A 283 -4.51 13.09 -11.89
CA SER A 283 -4.94 12.42 -13.12
C SER A 283 -5.02 10.90 -12.95
N SER A 284 -5.97 10.30 -13.68
CA SER A 284 -6.12 8.85 -13.78
C SER A 284 -6.22 8.44 -15.24
N LEU A 285 -5.27 7.62 -15.67
CA LEU A 285 -5.23 7.03 -17.00
C LEU A 285 -5.66 5.57 -16.91
N ASP A 286 -6.95 5.32 -17.17
CA ASP A 286 -7.52 3.96 -17.22
C ASP A 286 -7.14 3.23 -18.52
N ASN A 287 -6.91 1.91 -18.46
CA ASN A 287 -6.67 1.02 -19.59
C ASN A 287 -5.58 1.51 -20.57
N ILE A 288 -4.40 1.86 -20.05
CA ILE A 288 -3.28 2.40 -20.84
C ILE A 288 -2.89 1.46 -21.98
N ARG A 289 -2.85 0.16 -21.72
CA ARG A 289 -2.62 -0.87 -22.73
C ARG A 289 -3.51 -0.75 -23.97
N GLU A 290 -4.80 -0.50 -23.77
CA GLU A 290 -5.76 -0.39 -24.88
C GLU A 290 -5.68 0.98 -25.53
N LYS A 291 -5.57 2.04 -24.72
CA LYS A 291 -5.59 3.43 -25.21
C LYS A 291 -4.30 3.90 -25.87
N SER A 292 -3.18 3.20 -25.65
CA SER A 292 -1.93 3.45 -26.36
C SER A 292 -1.91 2.87 -27.78
N LEU A 293 -2.92 2.07 -28.17
CA LEU A 293 -3.07 1.59 -29.54
C LEU A 293 -3.72 2.67 -30.44
N PRO A 294 -3.48 2.62 -31.77
CA PRO A 294 -4.15 3.51 -32.72
C PRO A 294 -5.68 3.44 -32.59
N PRO A 295 -6.41 4.57 -32.70
CA PRO A 295 -5.96 5.84 -33.28
C PRO A 295 -5.33 6.84 -32.28
N ASN A 296 -5.30 6.55 -30.98
CA ASN A 296 -4.93 7.54 -29.95
C ASN A 296 -3.40 7.69 -29.77
N GLY A 297 -2.67 6.58 -29.75
CA GLY A 297 -1.21 6.62 -29.56
C GLY A 297 -0.76 7.04 -28.15
N LEU A 298 0.55 7.23 -27.98
CA LEU A 298 1.13 7.65 -26.69
C LEU A 298 0.99 9.15 -26.45
N GLU A 299 0.97 9.93 -27.53
CA GLU A 299 0.81 11.38 -27.56
C GLU A 299 -0.53 11.79 -26.92
N TRP A 300 -1.60 11.03 -27.19
CA TRP A 300 -2.90 11.26 -26.57
C TRP A 300 -2.88 11.04 -25.05
N LEU A 301 -2.16 10.02 -24.57
CA LEU A 301 -2.02 9.78 -23.13
C LEU A 301 -1.27 10.91 -22.45
N GLN A 302 -0.20 11.44 -23.08
CA GLN A 302 0.53 12.60 -22.58
C GLN A 302 -0.35 13.85 -22.58
N SER A 303 -1.10 14.10 -23.67
CA SER A 303 -1.99 15.26 -23.80
C SER A 303 -3.08 15.24 -22.72
N LYS A 304 -3.66 14.06 -22.48
CA LYS A 304 -4.65 13.85 -21.41
C LYS A 304 -4.04 14.08 -20.02
N LEU A 305 -2.84 13.55 -19.77
CA LEU A 305 -2.15 13.72 -18.49
C LEU A 305 -1.86 15.21 -18.21
N VAL A 306 -1.38 15.95 -19.21
CA VAL A 306 -1.17 17.41 -19.13
C VAL A 306 -2.48 18.14 -18.87
N ALA A 307 -3.55 17.81 -19.62
CA ALA A 307 -4.85 18.45 -19.47
C ALA A 307 -5.42 18.28 -18.05
N ASP A 308 -5.37 17.05 -17.52
CA ASP A 308 -5.90 16.72 -16.20
C ASP A 308 -5.13 17.44 -15.08
N ILE A 309 -3.79 17.44 -15.12
CA ILE A 309 -2.95 18.04 -14.08
C ILE A 309 -2.95 19.57 -14.15
N THR A 310 -2.96 20.15 -15.35
CA THR A 310 -2.90 21.62 -15.53
C THR A 310 -4.28 22.28 -15.54
N ARG A 311 -5.36 21.50 -15.61
CA ARG A 311 -6.75 21.97 -15.74
C ARG A 311 -6.95 22.92 -16.93
N ARG A 312 -6.19 22.71 -18.01
CA ARG A 312 -6.26 23.46 -19.27
C ARG A 312 -6.73 22.54 -20.40
N LYS A 313 -7.15 23.13 -21.52
CA LYS A 313 -7.44 22.38 -22.75
C LYS A 313 -6.15 21.64 -23.17
N GLY A 314 -6.26 20.36 -23.50
CA GLY A 314 -5.10 19.52 -23.83
C GLY A 314 -4.35 20.06 -25.04
N ASP A 315 -3.02 20.02 -24.98
CA ASP A 315 -2.16 20.38 -26.11
C ASP A 315 -2.12 19.19 -27.08
N GLU A 316 -2.21 19.46 -28.38
CA GLU A 316 -1.92 18.44 -29.40
C GLU A 316 -0.40 18.42 -29.63
N PHE A 317 0.21 17.24 -29.45
CA PHE A 317 1.65 17.07 -29.62
C PHE A 317 1.96 16.48 -30.99
N GLY A 318 2.91 17.08 -31.70
CA GLY A 318 3.39 16.58 -33.00
C GLY A 318 4.24 15.31 -32.89
N SER A 319 4.78 15.03 -31.70
CA SER A 319 5.54 13.82 -31.38
C SER A 319 5.48 13.48 -29.88
N VAL A 320 5.85 12.25 -29.53
CA VAL A 320 5.97 11.79 -28.15
C VAL A 320 7.04 12.56 -27.36
N ASP A 321 8.12 12.98 -28.02
CA ASP A 321 9.22 13.70 -27.38
C ASP A 321 8.81 15.14 -27.01
N ASP A 322 8.00 15.78 -27.85
CA ASP A 322 7.40 17.10 -27.54
C ASP A 322 6.50 17.01 -26.32
N GLY A 323 5.64 16.00 -26.26
CA GLY A 323 4.78 15.74 -25.10
C GLY A 323 5.57 15.48 -23.83
N THR A 324 6.69 14.76 -23.94
CA THR A 324 7.58 14.44 -22.81
C THR A 324 8.21 15.71 -22.22
N LYS A 325 8.71 16.60 -23.09
CA LYS A 325 9.29 17.87 -22.66
C LYS A 325 8.26 18.76 -21.97
N VAL A 326 7.05 18.84 -22.51
CA VAL A 326 5.95 19.61 -21.92
C VAL A 326 5.50 19.06 -20.57
N LEU A 327 5.43 17.73 -20.42
CA LEU A 327 5.16 17.07 -19.14
C LEU A 327 6.20 17.47 -18.09
N MET A 328 7.49 17.33 -18.42
CA MET A 328 8.60 17.73 -17.54
C MET A 328 8.47 19.19 -17.10
N ASP A 329 8.34 20.12 -18.05
CA ASP A 329 8.31 21.56 -17.74
C ASP A 329 7.07 21.97 -16.93
N ARG A 330 5.91 21.37 -17.20
CA ARG A 330 4.64 21.76 -16.56
C ARG A 330 4.38 21.10 -15.21
N PHE A 331 5.02 19.97 -14.94
CA PHE A 331 4.85 19.21 -13.69
C PHE A 331 5.94 19.54 -12.67
N ARG A 332 7.08 20.10 -13.12
CA ARG A 332 8.20 20.45 -12.26
C ARG A 332 7.75 21.34 -11.10
N GLY A 333 8.06 20.89 -9.88
CA GLY A 333 7.72 21.62 -8.66
C GLY A 333 6.27 21.50 -8.18
N LYS A 334 5.37 20.83 -8.93
CA LYS A 334 3.97 20.64 -8.51
C LYS A 334 3.75 19.34 -7.77
N LYS A 335 3.02 19.39 -6.67
CA LYS A 335 2.60 18.19 -5.94
C LYS A 335 1.43 17.51 -6.64
N VAL A 336 1.67 16.35 -7.27
CA VAL A 336 0.66 15.65 -8.09
C VAL A 336 0.27 14.27 -7.57
N LEU A 337 -0.94 13.83 -7.89
CA LEU A 337 -1.44 12.46 -7.68
C LEU A 337 -1.76 11.81 -9.03
N ILE A 338 -1.05 10.76 -9.42
CA ILE A 338 -1.24 10.10 -10.73
C ILE A 338 -1.55 8.61 -10.54
N LEU A 339 -2.58 8.12 -11.23
CA LEU A 339 -2.87 6.70 -11.37
C LEU A 339 -2.69 6.25 -12.83
N LEU A 340 -1.79 5.30 -13.07
CA LEU A 340 -1.55 4.66 -14.36
C LEU A 340 -2.05 3.21 -14.32
N ASP A 341 -3.18 2.92 -14.97
CA ASP A 341 -3.84 1.60 -14.89
C ASP A 341 -3.64 0.73 -16.15
N ASP A 342 -3.36 -0.55 -15.94
CA ASP A 342 -3.08 -1.58 -16.96
C ASP A 342 -1.90 -1.23 -17.89
N VAL A 343 -0.73 -0.93 -17.30
CA VAL A 343 0.54 -0.75 -18.03
C VAL A 343 1.08 -2.11 -18.46
N ASP A 344 1.35 -2.30 -19.75
CA ASP A 344 1.82 -3.57 -20.32
C ASP A 344 3.15 -3.47 -21.08
N ASN A 345 3.76 -2.28 -21.14
CA ASN A 345 5.08 -2.08 -21.71
C ASN A 345 5.83 -0.93 -21.02
N ILE A 346 7.13 -1.11 -20.76
CA ILE A 346 8.00 -0.09 -20.16
C ILE A 346 8.04 1.22 -20.95
N LYS A 347 7.84 1.19 -22.28
CA LYS A 347 7.76 2.42 -23.10
C LYS A 347 6.62 3.34 -22.67
N GLN A 348 5.47 2.78 -22.27
CA GLN A 348 4.34 3.58 -21.77
C GLN A 348 4.71 4.30 -20.48
N LEU A 349 5.48 3.64 -19.62
CA LEU A 349 5.94 4.19 -18.35
C LEU A 349 6.95 5.32 -18.58
N ASN A 350 7.97 5.09 -19.41
CA ASN A 350 9.04 6.04 -19.67
C ASN A 350 8.56 7.32 -20.37
N VAL A 351 7.41 7.28 -21.03
CA VAL A 351 6.85 8.44 -21.74
C VAL A 351 5.93 9.29 -20.84
N LEU A 352 5.39 8.70 -19.77
CA LEU A 352 4.44 9.35 -18.85
C LEU A 352 5.09 9.77 -17.52
N VAL A 353 6.03 8.97 -17.03
CA VAL A 353 6.68 9.12 -15.71
C VAL A 353 8.15 8.65 -15.78
N ALA A 354 8.97 9.29 -16.63
CA ALA A 354 10.36 8.87 -16.86
C ALA A 354 11.27 9.06 -15.64
N GLU A 355 11.22 10.27 -15.07
CA GLU A 355 12.14 10.75 -14.03
C GLU A 355 11.37 11.39 -12.88
N ARG A 356 11.94 11.35 -11.67
CA ARG A 356 11.28 11.86 -10.45
C ARG A 356 11.29 13.38 -10.39
N GLU A 357 12.32 13.96 -10.99
CA GLU A 357 12.61 15.38 -11.13
C GLU A 357 11.49 16.13 -11.88
N TRP A 358 10.66 15.39 -12.63
CA TRP A 358 9.47 15.94 -13.28
C TRP A 358 8.41 16.39 -12.28
N PHE A 359 8.46 15.94 -11.02
CA PHE A 359 7.39 16.15 -10.05
C PHE A 359 7.85 16.94 -8.83
N GLY A 360 6.93 17.72 -8.25
CA GLY A 360 7.16 18.44 -7.01
C GLY A 360 7.13 17.55 -5.77
N ILE A 361 7.73 18.04 -4.70
CA ILE A 361 7.81 17.36 -3.42
C ILE A 361 6.41 17.02 -2.87
N GLY A 362 6.22 15.79 -2.43
CA GLY A 362 4.93 15.27 -1.92
C GLY A 362 4.08 14.56 -2.98
N SER A 363 4.58 14.41 -4.22
CA SER A 363 3.85 13.73 -5.31
C SER A 363 3.74 12.22 -5.08
N ARG A 364 2.62 11.63 -5.49
CA ARG A 364 2.32 10.20 -5.34
C ARG A 364 1.83 9.63 -6.67
N ILE A 365 2.49 8.58 -7.15
CA ILE A 365 2.21 7.95 -8.44
C ILE A 365 1.97 6.46 -8.20
N ILE A 366 0.85 5.95 -8.71
CA ILE A 366 0.42 4.56 -8.56
C ILE A 366 0.36 3.94 -9.96
N ILE A 367 0.96 2.76 -10.12
CA ILE A 367 0.96 2.02 -11.39
C ILE A 367 0.32 0.65 -11.16
N THR A 368 -0.59 0.21 -12.03
CA THR A 368 -1.07 -1.19 -12.03
C THR A 368 -0.57 -1.94 -13.27
N THR A 369 -0.16 -3.19 -13.09
CA THR A 369 0.24 -4.06 -14.20
C THR A 369 -0.04 -5.54 -13.90
N THR A 370 -0.18 -6.37 -14.93
CA THR A 370 -0.19 -7.83 -14.75
C THR A 370 1.21 -8.44 -14.74
N ASP A 371 2.24 -7.69 -15.16
CA ASP A 371 3.62 -8.17 -15.29
C ASP A 371 4.56 -7.41 -14.35
N GLY A 372 4.94 -8.06 -13.24
CA GLY A 372 5.90 -7.49 -12.29
C GLY A 372 7.30 -7.27 -12.89
N GLY A 373 7.62 -7.88 -14.05
CA GLY A 373 8.86 -7.62 -14.78
C GLY A 373 8.99 -6.16 -15.23
N ILE A 374 7.90 -5.54 -15.69
CA ILE A 374 7.90 -4.15 -16.14
C ILE A 374 8.29 -3.20 -15.00
N LEU A 375 7.83 -3.48 -13.79
CA LEU A 375 8.17 -2.68 -12.60
C LEU A 375 9.63 -2.89 -12.16
N ARG A 376 10.19 -4.09 -12.32
CA ARG A 376 11.59 -4.38 -11.97
C ARG A 376 12.59 -3.80 -12.97
N GLU A 377 12.20 -3.68 -14.23
CA GLU A 377 13.00 -3.05 -15.29
C GLU A 377 12.94 -1.51 -15.24
N ALA A 378 12.00 -0.94 -14.48
CA ALA A 378 11.79 0.50 -14.36
C ALA A 378 12.50 1.10 -13.14
N PRO A 379 13.68 1.73 -13.29
CA PRO A 379 14.48 2.24 -12.17
C PRO A 379 13.79 3.37 -11.38
N GLN A 380 12.81 4.05 -11.98
CA GLN A 380 12.06 5.11 -11.32
C GLN A 380 11.08 4.60 -10.25
N VAL A 381 10.65 3.34 -10.31
CA VAL A 381 9.67 2.75 -9.38
C VAL A 381 10.34 2.45 -8.03
N ASP A 382 9.85 3.07 -6.96
CA ASP A 382 10.41 2.92 -5.61
C ASP A 382 10.15 1.56 -4.99
N SER A 383 8.95 1.01 -5.23
CA SER A 383 8.48 -0.20 -4.58
C SER A 383 7.38 -0.84 -5.40
N SER A 384 7.32 -2.18 -5.33
CA SER A 384 6.29 -2.96 -5.99
C SER A 384 5.54 -3.83 -4.98
N TYR A 385 4.22 -3.90 -5.10
CA TYR A 385 3.35 -4.74 -4.28
C TYR A 385 2.73 -5.85 -5.11
N GLU A 386 2.93 -7.10 -4.71
CA GLU A 386 2.24 -8.25 -5.30
C GLU A 386 0.90 -8.48 -4.60
N MET A 387 -0.19 -8.38 -5.35
CA MET A 387 -1.54 -8.62 -4.84
C MET A 387 -1.86 -10.12 -4.86
N GLY A 388 -2.04 -10.70 -3.68
CA GLY A 388 -2.52 -12.07 -3.47
C GLY A 388 -4.03 -12.24 -3.69
N GLY A 389 -4.51 -13.49 -3.60
CA GLY A 389 -5.94 -13.82 -3.65
C GLY A 389 -6.69 -13.53 -2.34
N MET A 390 -8.02 -13.50 -2.40
CA MET A 390 -8.88 -13.25 -1.24
C MET A 390 -8.81 -14.39 -0.22
N GLU A 391 -8.89 -14.07 1.07
CA GLU A 391 -9.01 -15.10 2.10
C GLU A 391 -10.38 -15.79 2.03
N GLN A 392 -10.49 -17.00 2.56
CA GLN A 392 -11.70 -17.84 2.40
C GLN A 392 -12.98 -17.15 2.87
N ASP A 393 -12.94 -16.45 4.00
CA ASP A 393 -14.11 -15.81 4.58
C ASP A 393 -14.53 -14.57 3.79
N GLU A 394 -13.56 -13.77 3.34
CA GLU A 394 -13.78 -12.61 2.46
C GLU A 394 -14.31 -13.04 1.08
N ALA A 395 -13.75 -14.12 0.53
CA ALA A 395 -14.19 -14.69 -0.73
C ALA A 395 -15.64 -15.21 -0.65
N LEU A 396 -16.00 -15.81 0.49
CA LEU A 396 -17.36 -16.26 0.76
C LEU A 396 -18.33 -15.10 0.92
N GLU A 397 -17.93 -14.04 1.62
CA GLU A 397 -18.73 -12.82 1.76
C GLU A 397 -18.98 -12.17 0.39
N LEU A 398 -17.95 -11.99 -0.44
CA LEU A 398 -18.10 -11.44 -1.78
C LEU A 398 -19.04 -12.31 -2.62
N PHE A 399 -18.82 -13.62 -2.64
CA PHE A 399 -19.69 -14.53 -3.37
C PHE A 399 -21.15 -14.47 -2.88
N ASN A 400 -21.38 -14.47 -1.58
CA ASN A 400 -22.72 -14.39 -0.99
C ASN A 400 -23.42 -13.07 -1.33
N LYS A 401 -22.67 -11.98 -1.39
CA LYS A 401 -23.19 -10.67 -1.82
C LYS A 401 -23.72 -10.72 -3.26
N HIS A 402 -23.04 -11.44 -4.15
CA HIS A 402 -23.47 -11.60 -5.54
C HIS A 402 -24.54 -12.69 -5.72
N ALA A 403 -24.50 -13.77 -4.93
CA ALA A 403 -25.39 -14.92 -5.04
C ALA A 403 -26.70 -14.80 -4.26
N PHE A 404 -26.69 -14.07 -3.15
CA PHE A 404 -27.83 -13.95 -2.23
C PHE A 404 -28.20 -12.50 -1.92
N ARG A 405 -27.40 -11.50 -2.33
CA ARG A 405 -27.55 -10.08 -1.95
C ARG A 405 -27.49 -9.84 -0.43
N THR A 406 -26.84 -10.73 0.31
CA THR A 406 -26.60 -10.62 1.76
C THR A 406 -25.14 -10.95 2.08
N THR A 407 -24.61 -10.35 3.14
CA THR A 407 -23.28 -10.61 3.68
C THR A 407 -23.30 -11.64 4.82
N ASP A 408 -24.48 -11.98 5.36
CA ASP A 408 -24.60 -12.95 6.46
C ASP A 408 -24.67 -14.40 5.92
N PRO A 409 -23.66 -15.25 6.18
CA PRO A 409 -23.63 -16.64 5.73
C PRO A 409 -24.72 -17.52 6.39
N SER A 410 -25.23 -17.13 7.55
CA SER A 410 -26.13 -17.96 8.37
C SER A 410 -27.57 -18.00 7.85
N THR A 411 -27.97 -17.01 7.04
CA THR A 411 -29.34 -16.87 6.51
C THR A 411 -29.59 -17.65 5.21
N ALA A 412 -28.53 -18.13 4.54
CA ALA A 412 -28.65 -18.82 3.26
C ALA A 412 -28.70 -20.36 3.40
N LYS A 413 -29.85 -20.98 3.10
CA LYS A 413 -30.04 -22.45 3.07
C LYS A 413 -29.01 -23.22 2.21
N LEU A 414 -28.27 -22.51 1.34
CA LEU A 414 -27.27 -23.05 0.41
C LEU A 414 -25.81 -22.71 0.80
N ASN A 415 -25.56 -22.17 1.99
CA ASN A 415 -24.22 -21.72 2.41
C ASN A 415 -23.14 -22.84 2.35
N HIS A 416 -23.51 -24.09 2.63
CA HIS A 416 -22.59 -25.23 2.46
C HIS A 416 -22.15 -25.47 1.00
N LEU A 417 -22.99 -25.13 0.01
CA LEU A 417 -22.61 -25.18 -1.41
C LEU A 417 -21.81 -23.93 -1.79
N ALA A 418 -22.17 -22.75 -1.27
CA ALA A 418 -21.42 -21.52 -1.44
C ALA A 418 -19.95 -21.68 -1.01
N LYS A 419 -19.70 -22.21 0.20
CA LYS A 419 -18.34 -22.52 0.69
C LYS A 419 -17.56 -23.44 -0.26
N LYS A 420 -18.21 -24.45 -0.83
CA LYS A 420 -17.58 -25.39 -1.78
C LYS A 420 -17.29 -24.74 -3.14
N ILE A 421 -18.16 -23.85 -3.62
CA ILE A 421 -17.98 -23.10 -4.87
C ILE A 421 -16.85 -22.08 -4.71
N VAL A 422 -16.85 -21.32 -3.62
CA VAL A 422 -15.80 -20.34 -3.27
C VAL A 422 -14.44 -21.03 -3.24
N LYS A 423 -14.34 -22.18 -2.57
CA LYS A 423 -13.12 -22.99 -2.54
C LYS A 423 -12.66 -23.40 -3.94
N ALA A 424 -13.58 -23.85 -4.80
CA ALA A 424 -13.29 -24.24 -6.17
C ALA A 424 -12.84 -23.07 -7.08
N THR A 425 -13.22 -21.83 -6.76
CA THR A 425 -12.81 -20.63 -7.54
C THR A 425 -11.45 -20.03 -7.14
N GLY A 426 -10.79 -20.58 -6.11
CA GLY A 426 -9.43 -20.17 -5.70
C GLY A 426 -9.32 -18.75 -5.14
N GLY A 427 -10.42 -18.13 -4.70
CA GLY A 427 -10.41 -16.80 -4.08
C GLY A 427 -10.19 -15.64 -5.07
N LEU A 428 -10.45 -15.82 -6.37
CA LEU A 428 -10.34 -14.75 -7.37
C LEU A 428 -11.61 -13.88 -7.37
N PRO A 429 -11.54 -12.57 -7.03
CA PRO A 429 -12.71 -11.71 -6.88
C PRO A 429 -13.65 -11.70 -8.10
N LEU A 430 -13.09 -11.56 -9.30
CA LEU A 430 -13.88 -11.52 -10.53
C LEU A 430 -14.61 -12.85 -10.81
N ALA A 431 -13.99 -14.00 -10.48
CA ALA A 431 -14.64 -15.29 -10.61
C ALA A 431 -15.78 -15.43 -9.61
N LEU A 432 -15.58 -14.99 -8.36
CA LEU A 432 -16.59 -15.02 -7.31
C LEU A 432 -17.81 -14.16 -7.66
N GLU A 433 -17.57 -12.96 -8.21
CA GLU A 433 -18.62 -12.06 -8.69
C GLU A 433 -19.45 -12.69 -9.82
N ILE A 434 -18.78 -13.18 -10.87
CA ILE A 434 -19.44 -13.82 -12.02
C ILE A 434 -20.25 -15.04 -11.55
N MET A 435 -19.64 -15.91 -10.76
CA MET A 435 -20.28 -17.14 -10.29
C MET A 435 -21.44 -16.83 -9.35
N GLY A 436 -21.24 -15.95 -8.38
CA GLY A 436 -22.29 -15.54 -7.46
C GLY A 436 -23.48 -14.95 -8.21
N SER A 437 -23.23 -14.00 -9.12
CA SER A 437 -24.30 -13.39 -9.93
C SER A 437 -25.01 -14.40 -10.85
N SER A 438 -24.30 -15.40 -11.38
CA SER A 438 -24.91 -16.46 -12.20
C SER A 438 -25.85 -17.38 -11.40
N LEU A 439 -25.60 -17.52 -10.10
CA LEU A 439 -26.36 -18.37 -9.18
C LEU A 439 -27.46 -17.63 -8.41
N TYR A 440 -27.53 -16.31 -8.57
CA TYR A 440 -28.55 -15.48 -7.98
C TYR A 440 -29.97 -15.93 -8.40
N GLY A 441 -30.82 -16.21 -7.40
CA GLY A 441 -32.19 -16.67 -7.62
C GLY A 441 -32.34 -18.08 -8.20
N LYS A 442 -31.26 -18.87 -8.29
CA LYS A 442 -31.30 -20.25 -8.80
C LYS A 442 -31.63 -21.26 -7.70
N ASN A 443 -32.24 -22.38 -8.07
CA ASN A 443 -32.61 -23.45 -7.14
C ASN A 443 -31.40 -24.32 -6.74
N LYS A 444 -31.56 -25.13 -5.68
CA LYS A 444 -30.49 -25.97 -5.11
C LYS A 444 -29.85 -26.93 -6.12
N ASP A 445 -30.60 -27.40 -7.11
CA ASP A 445 -30.11 -28.37 -8.09
C ASP A 445 -29.17 -27.70 -9.09
N ILE A 446 -29.46 -26.47 -9.54
CA ILE A 446 -28.54 -25.67 -10.37
C ILE A 446 -27.25 -25.35 -9.60
N TRP A 447 -27.33 -25.12 -8.28
CA TRP A 447 -26.15 -24.92 -7.44
C TRP A 447 -25.30 -26.19 -7.32
N LYS A 448 -25.94 -27.35 -7.13
CA LYS A 448 -25.25 -28.65 -7.12
C LYS A 448 -24.66 -28.99 -8.48
N GLU A 449 -25.38 -28.72 -9.58
CA GLU A 449 -24.90 -28.92 -10.94
C GLU A 449 -23.72 -27.98 -11.25
N THR A 450 -23.77 -26.73 -10.81
CA THR A 450 -22.67 -25.76 -10.97
C THR A 450 -21.46 -26.17 -10.14
N LEU A 451 -21.67 -26.62 -8.90
CA LEU A 451 -20.60 -27.16 -8.07
C LEU A 451 -20.04 -28.47 -8.65
N GLN A 452 -20.88 -29.33 -9.22
CA GLN A 452 -20.46 -30.55 -9.89
C GLN A 452 -19.73 -30.23 -11.19
N LYS A 453 -20.14 -29.20 -11.95
CA LYS A 453 -19.40 -28.68 -13.10
C LYS A 453 -18.04 -28.10 -12.71
N LEU A 454 -17.94 -27.43 -11.56
CA LEU A 454 -16.69 -26.90 -11.00
C LEU A 454 -15.79 -28.01 -10.40
N LYS A 455 -16.38 -29.11 -9.91
CA LYS A 455 -15.68 -30.25 -9.31
C LYS A 455 -15.27 -31.32 -10.32
N GLU A 456 -16.09 -31.58 -11.33
CA GLU A 456 -15.81 -32.57 -12.37
C GLU A 456 -15.01 -31.97 -13.52
N ARG A 457 -14.83 -30.65 -13.60
CA ARG A 457 -14.11 -29.98 -14.69
C ARG A 457 -13.66 -28.57 -14.25
N PRO A 458 -12.49 -28.06 -14.69
CA PRO A 458 -12.47 -26.67 -15.13
C PRO A 458 -13.39 -26.62 -16.35
N ASP A 459 -14.52 -25.93 -16.23
CA ASP A 459 -15.68 -26.06 -17.11
C ASP A 459 -15.26 -26.18 -18.58
N LYS A 460 -15.68 -27.26 -19.24
CA LYS A 460 -15.50 -27.41 -20.69
C LYS A 460 -16.15 -26.22 -21.39
N LYS A 461 -17.17 -25.53 -20.82
CA LYS A 461 -17.68 -24.25 -21.36
C LYS A 461 -16.77 -23.04 -21.10
N VAL A 462 -15.97 -22.98 -20.04
CA VAL A 462 -15.00 -21.88 -19.84
C VAL A 462 -13.77 -22.11 -20.72
N ILE A 463 -13.28 -23.35 -20.81
CA ILE A 463 -12.23 -23.73 -21.75
C ILE A 463 -12.75 -23.71 -23.21
N ASP A 464 -13.99 -24.10 -23.50
CA ASP A 464 -14.62 -24.05 -24.84
C ASP A 464 -15.07 -22.62 -25.21
N GLN A 465 -15.40 -21.73 -24.27
CA GLN A 465 -15.55 -20.27 -24.53
C GLN A 465 -14.19 -19.58 -24.73
N LEU A 466 -13.11 -20.15 -24.20
CA LEU A 466 -11.74 -19.79 -24.54
C LEU A 466 -11.24 -20.53 -25.80
N ARG A 467 -11.88 -21.63 -26.23
CA ARG A 467 -11.59 -22.32 -27.50
C ARG A 467 -12.20 -21.51 -28.64
N GLY A 468 -11.34 -20.79 -29.32
CA GLY A 468 -11.69 -20.06 -30.53
C GLY A 468 -11.03 -18.69 -30.64
N THR A 469 -10.28 -18.25 -29.62
CA THR A 469 -9.57 -16.98 -29.72
C THR A 469 -8.07 -17.22 -29.91
N GLU A 470 -7.56 -16.90 -31.10
CA GLU A 470 -6.12 -16.76 -31.38
C GLU A 470 -5.44 -15.68 -30.50
N ARG A 471 -6.19 -15.01 -29.62
CA ARG A 471 -5.74 -13.91 -28.77
C ARG A 471 -5.13 -14.36 -27.44
N ILE A 472 -5.42 -15.58 -26.97
CA ILE A 472 -4.94 -16.07 -25.68
C ILE A 472 -3.48 -16.50 -25.80
N LYS A 473 -2.62 -15.79 -25.06
CA LYS A 473 -1.16 -16.03 -25.05
C LYS A 473 -0.66 -16.64 -23.73
N ALA A 474 -1.45 -16.63 -22.66
CA ALA A 474 -1.04 -17.12 -21.35
C ALA A 474 -2.21 -17.76 -20.58
N ILE A 475 -1.97 -18.91 -19.95
CA ILE A 475 -2.92 -19.65 -19.11
C ILE A 475 -2.22 -20.08 -17.82
N SER A 476 -2.89 -19.97 -16.67
CA SER A 476 -2.43 -20.50 -15.38
C SER A 476 -3.58 -21.25 -14.70
N LEU A 477 -3.36 -22.51 -14.35
CA LEU A 477 -4.33 -23.41 -13.71
C LEU A 477 -3.71 -24.00 -12.44
N GLN A 478 -4.47 -24.03 -11.35
CA GLN A 478 -4.07 -24.62 -10.07
C GLN A 478 -5.17 -25.56 -9.58
N CYS A 479 -4.81 -26.81 -9.34
CA CYS A 479 -5.70 -27.88 -8.87
C CYS A 479 -5.50 -28.14 -7.36
N GLU A 480 -6.45 -28.81 -6.70
CA GLU A 480 -6.33 -29.15 -5.27
C GLU A 480 -5.41 -30.36 -5.04
N LEU A 481 -4.72 -30.41 -3.89
CA LEU A 481 -3.83 -31.49 -3.50
C LEU A 481 -4.64 -32.80 -3.28
N GLY A 482 -4.40 -33.82 -4.10
CA GLY A 482 -5.04 -35.15 -3.98
C GLY A 482 -6.05 -35.49 -5.07
N GLU A 483 -6.45 -34.53 -5.91
CA GLU A 483 -7.27 -34.78 -7.11
C GLU A 483 -6.36 -34.80 -8.36
N SER A 484 -6.32 -35.91 -9.10
CA SER A 484 -5.50 -36.00 -10.33
C SER A 484 -6.25 -35.43 -11.53
N PHE A 485 -6.10 -34.13 -11.78
CA PHE A 485 -6.62 -33.50 -13.00
C PHE A 485 -5.67 -33.72 -14.17
N CYS A 486 -6.11 -34.43 -15.20
CA CYS A 486 -5.32 -34.69 -16.39
C CYS A 486 -5.83 -33.90 -17.58
N PHE A 487 -4.98 -33.05 -18.15
CA PHE A 487 -5.26 -32.30 -19.36
C PHE A 487 -4.68 -33.02 -20.59
N ASP A 488 -5.46 -33.13 -21.65
CA ASP A 488 -5.00 -33.70 -22.93
C ASP A 488 -4.62 -32.60 -23.93
N GLY A 489 -3.81 -32.95 -24.93
CA GLY A 489 -3.40 -32.02 -26.00
C GLY A 489 -4.55 -31.51 -26.88
N GLU A 490 -5.69 -32.21 -26.92
CA GLU A 490 -6.88 -31.82 -27.68
C GLU A 490 -7.58 -30.62 -27.04
N GLN A 491 -7.56 -30.50 -25.71
CA GLN A 491 -8.10 -29.35 -24.98
C GLN A 491 -7.50 -28.03 -25.45
N PHE A 492 -6.23 -28.02 -25.85
CA PHE A 492 -5.52 -26.83 -26.30
C PHE A 492 -5.46 -26.63 -27.83
N LYS A 493 -6.12 -27.48 -28.62
CA LYS A 493 -5.94 -27.50 -30.08
C LYS A 493 -6.24 -26.21 -30.83
N ASN A 494 -7.17 -25.40 -30.32
CA ASN A 494 -7.58 -24.12 -30.92
C ASN A 494 -6.83 -22.91 -30.33
N MET A 495 -5.81 -23.11 -29.49
CA MET A 495 -5.04 -22.05 -28.82
C MET A 495 -3.64 -21.91 -29.43
N SER A 496 -3.58 -21.75 -30.75
CA SER A 496 -2.33 -21.77 -31.54
C SER A 496 -1.30 -20.71 -31.12
N ASN A 497 -1.74 -19.58 -30.53
CA ASN A 497 -0.87 -18.49 -30.07
C ASN A 497 -0.46 -18.57 -28.58
N LEU A 498 -0.76 -19.67 -27.89
CA LEU A 498 -0.41 -19.82 -26.48
C LEU A 498 1.11 -19.86 -26.28
N ARG A 499 1.64 -18.91 -25.52
CA ARG A 499 3.08 -18.75 -25.23
C ARG A 499 3.44 -19.11 -23.79
N PHE A 500 2.51 -18.99 -22.85
CA PHE A 500 2.74 -19.29 -21.43
C PHE A 500 1.66 -20.24 -20.92
N LEU A 501 2.09 -21.32 -20.27
CA LEU A 501 1.19 -22.26 -19.62
C LEU A 501 1.74 -22.58 -18.23
N ARG A 502 0.94 -22.32 -17.20
CA ARG A 502 1.22 -22.72 -15.81
C ARG A 502 0.17 -23.72 -15.34
N LEU A 503 0.63 -24.82 -14.77
CA LEU A 503 -0.16 -25.91 -14.25
C LEU A 503 0.41 -26.28 -12.88
N VAL A 504 -0.42 -26.26 -11.84
CA VAL A 504 -0.02 -26.62 -10.47
C VAL A 504 -0.94 -27.75 -9.99
N TYR A 505 -0.36 -28.86 -9.52
CA TYR A 505 -1.09 -30.08 -9.13
C TYR A 505 -1.90 -30.75 -10.25
N ALA A 506 -1.52 -30.53 -11.52
CA ALA A 506 -2.18 -31.12 -12.68
C ALA A 506 -1.24 -32.02 -13.50
N GLU A 507 -1.82 -32.94 -14.27
CA GLU A 507 -1.16 -33.86 -15.18
C GLU A 507 -1.38 -33.42 -16.64
N LEU A 508 -0.42 -33.71 -17.52
CA LEU A 508 -0.51 -33.50 -18.96
C LEU A 508 -0.37 -34.84 -19.68
N SER A 509 -1.34 -35.21 -20.51
CA SER A 509 -1.31 -36.47 -21.25
C SER A 509 -1.52 -36.29 -22.77
N GLY A 510 -1.21 -37.34 -23.53
CA GLY A 510 -1.39 -37.37 -24.98
C GLY A 510 -0.34 -36.62 -25.80
N HIS A 511 -0.70 -36.28 -27.04
CA HIS A 511 0.17 -35.57 -28.00
C HIS A 511 -0.11 -34.07 -27.98
N ILE A 512 0.77 -33.29 -27.36
CA ILE A 512 0.59 -31.84 -27.19
C ILE A 512 1.16 -31.04 -28.38
N ARG A 513 1.01 -31.56 -29.60
CA ARG A 513 1.58 -30.93 -30.82
C ARG A 513 0.96 -29.57 -31.12
N SER A 514 -0.25 -29.32 -30.62
CA SER A 514 -1.03 -28.10 -30.76
C SER A 514 -0.39 -26.86 -30.11
N LEU A 515 0.40 -27.02 -29.04
CA LEU A 515 1.04 -25.90 -28.31
C LEU A 515 2.38 -25.46 -28.92
N SER A 516 2.46 -25.36 -30.25
CA SER A 516 3.73 -25.15 -30.96
C SER A 516 4.41 -23.78 -30.72
N GLU A 517 3.65 -22.76 -30.30
CA GLU A 517 4.16 -21.41 -29.99
C GLU A 517 4.63 -21.22 -28.54
N LEU A 518 4.58 -22.28 -27.71
CA LEU A 518 4.86 -22.18 -26.27
C LEU A 518 6.31 -21.76 -26.02
N ARG A 519 6.47 -20.77 -25.14
CA ARG A 519 7.77 -20.20 -24.70
C ARG A 519 8.04 -20.48 -23.23
N TRP A 520 7.01 -20.61 -22.41
CA TRP A 520 7.11 -20.93 -20.99
C TRP A 520 6.11 -22.02 -20.63
N LEU A 521 6.60 -23.10 -20.02
CA LEU A 521 5.78 -24.12 -19.39
C LEU A 521 6.17 -24.21 -17.91
N SER A 522 5.24 -23.94 -17.01
CA SER A 522 5.36 -24.18 -15.57
C SER A 522 4.41 -25.33 -15.23
N TRP A 523 4.94 -26.41 -14.71
CA TRP A 523 4.27 -27.68 -14.48
C TRP A 523 4.65 -28.21 -13.10
N GLN A 524 4.13 -27.50 -12.09
CA GLN A 524 4.56 -27.59 -10.71
C GLN A 524 3.75 -28.65 -9.95
N LYS A 525 4.41 -29.32 -9.00
CA LYS A 525 3.80 -30.25 -8.04
C LYS A 525 2.94 -31.33 -8.70
N SER A 526 3.37 -31.79 -9.88
CA SER A 526 2.71 -32.84 -10.65
C SER A 526 3.17 -34.21 -10.16
N SER A 527 2.26 -35.18 -10.09
CA SER A 527 2.62 -36.56 -9.74
C SER A 527 3.31 -37.30 -10.88
N MET A 528 3.38 -36.69 -12.07
CA MET A 528 4.09 -37.20 -13.25
C MET A 528 3.69 -38.64 -13.61
N LYS A 529 2.46 -39.05 -13.23
CA LYS A 529 1.90 -40.37 -13.55
C LYS A 529 1.70 -40.51 -15.05
N PHE A 530 1.41 -39.40 -15.72
CA PHE A 530 1.28 -39.33 -17.15
C PHE A 530 2.33 -38.36 -17.69
N MET A 531 3.47 -38.88 -18.16
CA MET A 531 4.39 -38.08 -18.97
C MET A 531 3.83 -37.96 -20.40
N PRO A 532 3.74 -36.75 -20.98
CA PRO A 532 3.31 -36.61 -22.36
C PRO A 532 4.34 -37.24 -23.29
N LYS A 533 3.85 -38.02 -24.27
CA LYS A 533 4.68 -38.72 -25.25
C LYS A 533 5.43 -37.75 -26.18
N SER A 534 5.01 -36.48 -26.27
CA SER A 534 5.67 -35.44 -27.07
C SER A 534 5.33 -34.04 -26.55
N LEU A 535 6.35 -33.21 -26.29
CA LEU A 535 6.23 -31.81 -25.88
C LEU A 535 6.76 -30.87 -26.98
N PRO A 536 6.11 -29.73 -27.32
CA PRO A 536 6.60 -28.80 -28.33
C PRO A 536 7.80 -27.97 -27.84
N LEU A 537 8.99 -28.57 -27.90
CA LEU A 537 10.23 -28.00 -27.35
C LEU A 537 10.94 -26.98 -28.28
N ALA A 538 10.49 -26.82 -29.53
CA ALA A 538 11.20 -26.04 -30.54
C ALA A 538 11.27 -24.52 -30.22
N LYS A 539 10.20 -23.96 -29.63
CA LYS A 539 10.11 -22.53 -29.25
C LYS A 539 10.21 -22.29 -27.73
N LEU A 540 10.19 -23.36 -26.93
CA LEU A 540 10.20 -23.29 -25.47
C LEU A 540 11.53 -22.71 -24.97
N LYS A 541 11.45 -21.75 -24.04
CA LYS A 541 12.58 -21.06 -23.41
C LYS A 541 12.70 -21.37 -21.93
N VAL A 542 11.57 -21.53 -21.24
CA VAL A 542 11.52 -21.84 -19.81
C VAL A 542 10.66 -23.07 -19.60
N LEU A 543 11.20 -24.03 -18.86
CA LEU A 543 10.51 -25.20 -18.36
C LEU A 543 10.69 -25.23 -16.84
N ASP A 544 9.61 -25.08 -16.11
CA ASP A 544 9.57 -25.18 -14.67
C ASP A 544 8.75 -26.41 -14.32
N MET A 545 9.33 -27.34 -13.56
CA MET A 545 8.69 -28.54 -13.07
C MET A 545 8.87 -28.66 -11.55
N SER A 546 8.94 -27.53 -10.86
CA SER A 546 9.24 -27.49 -9.43
C SER A 546 8.21 -28.26 -8.60
N GLY A 547 8.69 -29.04 -7.64
CA GLY A 547 7.90 -29.86 -6.73
C GLY A 547 7.30 -31.11 -7.37
N SER A 548 7.61 -31.41 -8.63
CA SER A 548 7.04 -32.54 -9.36
C SER A 548 7.83 -33.85 -9.14
N GLU A 549 7.17 -34.99 -9.34
CA GLU A 549 7.79 -36.32 -9.22
C GLU A 549 8.57 -36.73 -10.47
N VAL A 550 9.55 -35.92 -10.86
CA VAL A 550 10.33 -36.11 -12.09
C VAL A 550 11.16 -37.39 -12.06
N LYS A 551 11.09 -38.19 -13.14
CA LYS A 551 11.94 -39.37 -13.36
C LYS A 551 13.23 -38.98 -14.07
N GLU A 552 14.26 -39.82 -13.94
CA GLU A 552 15.60 -39.59 -14.49
C GLU A 552 15.68 -39.82 -16.01
N ASP A 553 14.81 -40.68 -16.55
CA ASP A 553 14.74 -40.99 -17.99
C ASP A 553 13.81 -40.03 -18.76
N TRP A 554 14.42 -39.22 -19.63
CA TRP A 554 13.74 -38.26 -20.50
C TRP A 554 13.78 -38.68 -21.98
N SER A 555 14.12 -39.94 -22.27
CA SER A 555 14.21 -40.49 -23.64
C SER A 555 12.93 -40.34 -24.46
N ALA A 556 11.76 -40.25 -23.82
CA ALA A 556 10.49 -39.95 -24.49
C ALA A 556 10.52 -38.65 -25.31
N TRP A 557 11.36 -37.67 -24.93
CA TRP A 557 11.48 -36.37 -25.59
C TRP A 557 12.63 -36.31 -26.60
N SER A 558 13.53 -37.29 -26.60
CA SER A 558 14.71 -37.34 -27.49
C SER A 558 14.36 -37.59 -28.97
N SER A 559 13.14 -38.04 -29.26
CA SER A 559 12.63 -38.29 -30.62
C SER A 559 12.35 -37.02 -31.45
N THR A 560 12.60 -35.83 -30.91
CA THR A 560 12.33 -34.55 -31.59
C THR A 560 13.43 -34.22 -32.61
N LYS A 561 13.11 -34.29 -33.92
CA LYS A 561 14.04 -33.95 -35.02
C LYS A 561 14.47 -32.46 -35.09
N LYS A 562 13.90 -31.57 -34.27
CA LYS A 562 14.17 -30.11 -34.27
C LYS A 562 15.02 -29.71 -33.05
N PRO A 563 15.98 -28.78 -33.20
CA PRO A 563 16.83 -28.35 -32.10
C PRO A 563 16.00 -27.65 -31.02
N VAL A 564 16.19 -28.06 -29.76
CA VAL A 564 15.52 -27.46 -28.61
C VAL A 564 16.22 -26.17 -28.19
N LYS A 565 15.44 -25.11 -27.98
CA LYS A 565 15.93 -23.76 -27.70
C LYS A 565 15.75 -23.33 -26.22
N LEU A 566 15.58 -24.31 -25.34
CA LEU A 566 15.38 -24.12 -23.89
C LEU A 566 16.59 -23.42 -23.27
N LYS A 567 16.34 -22.38 -22.46
CA LYS A 567 17.35 -21.60 -21.75
C LYS A 567 17.31 -21.81 -20.24
N VAL A 568 16.13 -22.09 -19.68
CA VAL A 568 15.94 -22.21 -18.23
C VAL A 568 15.19 -23.49 -17.91
N LEU A 569 15.73 -24.27 -16.99
CA LEU A 569 15.11 -25.47 -16.45
C LEU A 569 15.07 -25.36 -14.92
N ASP A 570 13.86 -25.39 -14.35
CA ASP A 570 13.64 -25.39 -12.91
C ASP A 570 13.06 -26.73 -12.46
N LEU A 571 13.79 -27.41 -11.59
CA LEU A 571 13.46 -28.70 -10.99
C LEU A 571 13.46 -28.59 -9.46
N SER A 572 13.27 -27.39 -8.90
CA SER A 572 13.33 -27.16 -7.46
C SER A 572 12.31 -28.01 -6.70
N GLY A 573 12.66 -28.59 -5.56
CA GLY A 573 11.76 -29.39 -4.74
C GLY A 573 11.38 -30.74 -5.35
N CYS A 574 12.08 -31.21 -6.39
CA CYS A 574 11.90 -32.56 -6.95
C CYS A 574 12.52 -33.61 -6.01
N HIS A 575 11.85 -33.90 -4.89
CA HIS A 575 12.39 -34.69 -3.78
C HIS A 575 12.70 -36.17 -4.11
N LYS A 576 12.22 -36.71 -5.24
CA LYS A 576 12.51 -38.08 -5.69
C LYS A 576 13.78 -38.21 -6.55
N LEU A 577 14.32 -37.10 -7.03
CA LEU A 577 15.45 -37.08 -7.96
C LEU A 577 16.73 -37.53 -7.24
N THR A 578 17.39 -38.60 -7.72
CA THR A 578 18.65 -39.09 -7.14
C THR A 578 19.87 -38.74 -7.98
N THR A 579 19.72 -38.73 -9.31
CA THR A 579 20.67 -38.10 -10.24
C THR A 579 19.98 -37.04 -11.10
N THR A 580 20.73 -36.06 -11.63
CA THR A 580 20.16 -35.16 -12.66
C THR A 580 19.63 -35.97 -13.84
N PRO A 581 18.57 -35.52 -14.52
CA PRO A 581 18.05 -36.23 -15.70
C PRO A 581 19.02 -36.13 -16.89
N ASP A 582 18.77 -36.91 -17.95
CA ASP A 582 19.50 -36.73 -19.21
C ASP A 582 19.11 -35.40 -19.89
N LEU A 583 20.04 -34.44 -19.85
CA LEU A 583 19.88 -33.11 -20.44
C LEU A 583 20.57 -32.95 -21.81
N SER A 584 21.01 -34.06 -22.44
CA SER A 584 21.77 -34.06 -23.71
C SER A 584 21.09 -33.26 -24.85
N MET A 585 19.75 -33.21 -24.84
CA MET A 585 18.95 -32.49 -25.82
C MET A 585 18.88 -30.96 -25.60
N PHE A 586 19.22 -30.45 -24.41
CA PHE A 586 19.12 -29.03 -24.04
C PHE A 586 20.46 -28.29 -24.13
N LYS A 587 21.14 -28.40 -25.28
CA LYS A 587 22.48 -27.80 -25.48
C LYS A 587 22.55 -26.27 -25.28
N ASN A 588 21.41 -25.57 -25.40
CA ASN A 588 21.29 -24.12 -25.22
C ASN A 588 20.91 -23.69 -23.80
N LEU A 589 20.90 -24.61 -22.84
CA LEU A 589 20.50 -24.32 -21.47
C LEU A 589 21.48 -23.34 -20.82
N GLU A 590 20.98 -22.22 -20.31
CA GLU A 590 21.75 -21.14 -19.69
C GLU A 590 21.63 -21.18 -18.16
N ARG A 591 20.50 -21.66 -17.62
CA ARG A 591 20.23 -21.73 -16.18
C ARG A 591 19.56 -23.05 -15.78
N LEU A 592 20.10 -23.70 -14.75
CA LEU A 592 19.55 -24.92 -14.15
C LEU A 592 19.34 -24.69 -12.65
N ILE A 593 18.10 -24.89 -12.19
CA ILE A 593 17.68 -24.71 -10.80
C ILE A 593 17.23 -26.05 -10.24
N LEU A 594 17.85 -26.48 -9.14
CA LEU A 594 17.64 -27.76 -8.46
C LEU A 594 17.47 -27.53 -6.95
N GLU A 595 16.95 -26.37 -6.55
CA GLU A 595 16.85 -25.99 -5.13
C GLU A 595 16.00 -27.00 -4.33
N ASP A 596 16.43 -27.37 -3.12
CA ASP A 596 15.75 -28.31 -2.22
C ASP A 596 15.46 -29.70 -2.81
N CYS A 597 16.27 -30.14 -3.80
CA CYS A 597 16.31 -31.54 -4.26
C CYS A 597 17.07 -32.42 -3.26
N GLN A 598 16.43 -32.74 -2.14
CA GLN A 598 17.06 -33.38 -0.98
C GLN A 598 17.63 -34.79 -1.21
N ARG A 599 17.23 -35.52 -2.26
CA ARG A 599 17.78 -36.86 -2.57
C ARG A 599 18.83 -36.84 -3.67
N LEU A 600 19.10 -35.67 -4.26
CA LEU A 600 20.05 -35.54 -5.35
C LEU A 600 21.46 -35.83 -4.81
N SER A 601 22.02 -36.96 -5.24
CA SER A 601 23.39 -37.32 -4.98
C SER A 601 24.22 -37.06 -6.24
N ALA A 602 23.81 -37.54 -7.41
CA ALA A 602 24.65 -37.58 -8.61
C ALA A 602 24.30 -36.63 -9.76
N PHE A 603 25.31 -36.38 -10.60
CA PHE A 603 25.15 -35.72 -11.89
C PHE A 603 25.28 -36.75 -13.00
N HIS A 604 24.29 -36.78 -13.87
CA HIS A 604 24.31 -37.60 -15.07
C HIS A 604 25.45 -37.15 -16.00
N PRO A 605 26.15 -38.07 -16.70
CA PRO A 605 27.31 -37.74 -17.53
C PRO A 605 27.05 -36.65 -18.59
N THR A 606 25.81 -36.51 -19.05
CA THR A 606 25.42 -35.52 -20.07
C THR A 606 25.46 -34.07 -19.59
N MET A 607 25.57 -33.83 -18.28
CA MET A 607 25.85 -32.51 -17.70
C MET A 607 27.13 -31.88 -18.26
N VAL A 608 28.14 -32.69 -18.60
CA VAL A 608 29.41 -32.22 -19.20
C VAL A 608 29.20 -31.57 -20.57
N GLY A 609 28.11 -31.92 -21.27
CA GLY A 609 27.79 -31.38 -22.59
C GLY A 609 27.07 -30.03 -22.59
N LEU A 610 26.71 -29.47 -21.43
CA LEU A 610 25.94 -28.22 -21.30
C LEU A 610 26.82 -26.98 -21.40
N GLN A 611 27.40 -26.76 -22.58
CA GLN A 611 28.38 -25.70 -22.78
C GLN A 611 27.81 -24.29 -22.61
N CYS A 612 26.51 -24.05 -22.76
CA CYS A 612 25.90 -22.72 -22.57
C CYS A 612 25.52 -22.40 -21.12
N LEU A 613 25.70 -23.33 -20.18
CA LEU A 613 25.21 -23.19 -18.81
C LEU A 613 26.03 -22.13 -18.06
N SER A 614 25.34 -21.06 -17.65
CA SER A 614 25.90 -19.89 -16.96
C SER A 614 25.52 -19.82 -15.48
N SER A 615 24.42 -20.48 -15.08
CA SER A 615 23.96 -20.47 -13.70
C SER A 615 23.48 -21.85 -13.25
N LEU A 616 23.99 -22.30 -12.10
CA LEU A 616 23.60 -23.54 -11.46
C LEU A 616 23.23 -23.28 -9.99
N ASN A 617 21.96 -23.49 -9.66
CA ASN A 617 21.46 -23.40 -8.29
C ASN A 617 21.14 -24.80 -7.74
N LEU A 618 21.89 -25.21 -6.72
CA LEU A 618 21.81 -26.47 -5.99
C LEU A 618 21.52 -26.22 -4.51
N LYS A 619 20.98 -25.05 -4.13
CA LYS A 619 20.71 -24.71 -2.73
C LYS A 619 19.88 -25.81 -2.06
N GLY A 620 20.23 -26.22 -0.84
CA GLY A 620 19.45 -27.19 -0.07
C GLY A 620 19.43 -28.62 -0.63
N CYS A 621 20.23 -28.94 -1.65
CA CYS A 621 20.44 -30.32 -2.07
C CYS A 621 21.26 -31.07 -1.00
N TRP A 622 20.95 -32.33 -0.69
CA TRP A 622 21.83 -33.15 0.14
C TRP A 622 22.85 -33.86 -0.73
N LEU A 623 23.64 -33.09 -1.48
CA LEU A 623 24.68 -33.61 -2.35
C LEU A 623 25.65 -34.46 -1.52
N SER A 624 25.52 -35.78 -1.64
CA SER A 624 26.41 -36.77 -1.02
C SER A 624 26.93 -37.68 -2.10
N LEU A 625 28.02 -37.27 -2.74
CA LEU A 625 28.82 -38.18 -3.54
C LEU A 625 30.30 -38.09 -3.18
N SER A 626 30.79 -39.21 -2.70
CA SER A 626 31.96 -39.84 -3.28
C SER A 626 31.91 -41.33 -2.94
N HIS A 627 32.48 -42.17 -3.80
CA HIS A 627 32.84 -43.55 -3.46
C HIS A 627 33.93 -43.61 -2.36
N THR A 628 34.37 -42.46 -1.85
CA THR A 628 35.42 -42.28 -0.84
C THR A 628 34.86 -41.91 0.54
N GLY A 629 33.54 -41.92 0.74
CA GLY A 629 32.90 -41.62 2.03
C GLY A 629 32.85 -40.13 2.42
N VAL A 630 33.15 -39.23 1.48
CA VAL A 630 33.25 -37.77 1.69
C VAL A 630 32.25 -37.03 0.80
N ALA A 631 31.31 -36.28 1.36
CA ALA A 631 30.36 -35.50 0.56
C ALA A 631 31.10 -34.37 -0.20
N THR A 632 31.20 -34.45 -1.53
CA THR A 632 31.85 -33.44 -2.38
C THR A 632 30.97 -33.08 -3.58
N LEU A 633 31.18 -31.89 -4.15
CA LEU A 633 30.57 -31.53 -5.44
C LEU A 633 31.30 -32.28 -6.58
N PRO A 634 30.60 -32.88 -7.56
CA PRO A 634 31.24 -33.68 -8.60
C PRO A 634 32.28 -32.92 -9.43
N ASN A 635 33.38 -33.58 -9.78
CA ASN A 635 34.44 -33.01 -10.63
C ASN A 635 33.94 -32.51 -11.99
N SER A 636 32.84 -33.07 -12.49
CA SER A 636 32.19 -32.69 -13.75
C SER A 636 31.70 -31.23 -13.77
N VAL A 637 31.49 -30.59 -12.61
CA VAL A 637 31.15 -29.16 -12.54
C VAL A 637 32.23 -28.28 -13.16
N GLY A 638 33.51 -28.65 -13.00
CA GLY A 638 34.62 -27.90 -13.56
C GLY A 638 34.70 -27.94 -15.10
N ASN A 639 33.86 -28.73 -15.77
CA ASN A 639 33.78 -28.77 -17.24
C ASN A 639 32.77 -27.75 -17.81
N LEU A 640 32.00 -27.06 -16.97
CA LEU A 640 30.97 -26.10 -17.37
C LEU A 640 31.57 -24.72 -17.69
N SER A 641 32.34 -24.63 -18.78
CA SER A 641 33.20 -23.48 -19.12
C SER A 641 32.54 -22.09 -19.18
N ASN A 642 31.22 -22.00 -19.38
CA ASN A 642 30.47 -20.73 -19.39
C ASN A 642 29.81 -20.37 -18.05
N MET A 643 30.08 -21.12 -16.98
CA MET A 643 29.49 -20.88 -15.66
C MET A 643 29.91 -19.50 -15.11
N GLU A 644 28.91 -18.69 -14.75
CA GLU A 644 29.08 -17.39 -14.10
C GLU A 644 28.62 -17.40 -12.63
N VAL A 645 27.58 -18.19 -12.31
CA VAL A 645 26.98 -18.23 -10.96
C VAL A 645 26.82 -19.67 -10.47
N LEU A 646 27.45 -19.99 -9.34
CA LEU A 646 27.31 -21.27 -8.66
C LEU A 646 26.73 -21.06 -7.25
N ASN A 647 25.50 -21.54 -7.02
CA ASN A 647 24.88 -21.53 -5.71
C ASN A 647 24.73 -22.95 -5.18
N ILE A 648 25.44 -23.27 -4.10
CA ILE A 648 25.39 -24.54 -3.37
C ILE A 648 25.08 -24.28 -1.88
N ASN A 649 24.38 -23.19 -1.57
CA ASN A 649 24.02 -22.82 -0.21
C ASN A 649 23.27 -23.95 0.52
N ALA A 650 23.44 -24.09 1.83
CA ALA A 650 22.73 -25.05 2.67
C ALA A 650 22.89 -26.53 2.24
N ASN A 651 24.04 -26.87 1.64
CA ASN A 651 24.39 -28.24 1.30
C ASN A 651 25.19 -28.92 2.40
N ASN A 652 25.36 -30.25 2.29
CA ASN A 652 26.16 -31.04 3.23
C ASN A 652 27.59 -31.34 2.74
N ILE A 653 28.09 -30.55 1.78
CA ILE A 653 29.43 -30.76 1.21
C ILE A 653 30.53 -30.50 2.23
N SER A 654 31.65 -31.21 2.06
CA SER A 654 32.85 -31.08 2.88
C SER A 654 34.00 -30.37 2.16
N HIS A 655 34.09 -30.51 0.83
CA HIS A 655 35.10 -29.87 0.00
C HIS A 655 34.52 -29.56 -1.39
N PHE A 656 35.09 -28.57 -2.06
CA PHE A 656 34.88 -28.34 -3.50
C PHE A 656 35.86 -29.18 -4.34
N PRO A 657 35.51 -29.55 -5.58
CA PRO A 657 36.40 -30.25 -6.49
C PRO A 657 37.55 -29.34 -6.94
N SER A 658 38.74 -29.91 -7.14
CA SER A 658 39.91 -29.17 -7.64
C SER A 658 39.68 -28.55 -9.03
N SER A 659 38.77 -29.14 -9.82
CA SER A 659 38.35 -28.66 -11.14
C SER A 659 37.58 -27.33 -11.10
N LEU A 660 37.13 -26.85 -9.94
CA LEU A 660 36.42 -25.58 -9.81
C LEU A 660 37.23 -24.40 -10.39
N GLY A 661 38.56 -24.42 -10.21
CA GLY A 661 39.46 -23.39 -10.73
C GLY A 661 39.54 -23.31 -12.26
N LYS A 662 38.96 -24.26 -13.00
CA LYS A 662 38.87 -24.21 -14.47
C LYS A 662 37.78 -23.26 -14.98
N LEU A 663 36.88 -22.81 -14.11
CA LEU A 663 35.72 -21.99 -14.48
C LEU A 663 36.09 -20.51 -14.66
N GLY A 664 36.86 -20.18 -15.69
CA GLY A 664 37.43 -18.85 -15.88
C GLY A 664 36.45 -17.67 -16.01
N LYS A 665 35.14 -17.92 -16.22
CA LYS A 665 34.07 -16.91 -16.29
C LYS A 665 33.26 -16.76 -15.00
N LEU A 666 33.57 -17.53 -13.97
CA LEU A 666 32.80 -17.57 -12.73
C LEU A 666 32.90 -16.23 -11.99
N LYS A 667 31.74 -15.62 -11.72
CA LYS A 667 31.58 -14.32 -11.04
C LYS A 667 31.12 -14.46 -9.60
N GLU A 668 30.29 -15.46 -9.31
CA GLU A 668 29.70 -15.66 -7.99
C GLU A 668 29.75 -17.12 -7.54
N ILE A 669 30.21 -17.33 -6.30
CA ILE A 669 30.08 -18.58 -5.56
C ILE A 669 29.33 -18.30 -4.25
N ASN A 670 28.20 -18.99 -4.06
CA ASN A 670 27.49 -19.00 -2.78
C ASN A 670 27.45 -20.42 -2.21
N ALA A 671 28.23 -20.66 -1.17
CA ALA A 671 28.24 -21.91 -0.40
C ALA A 671 27.99 -21.65 1.09
N SER A 672 27.27 -20.57 1.41
CA SER A 672 26.84 -20.29 2.78
C SER A 672 26.01 -21.43 3.36
N LYS A 673 26.03 -21.60 4.68
CA LYS A 673 25.31 -22.63 5.45
C LYS A 673 25.70 -24.08 5.11
N CYS A 674 26.85 -24.28 4.45
CA CYS A 674 27.42 -25.62 4.27
C CYS A 674 28.10 -26.09 5.56
N LYS A 675 27.33 -26.73 6.44
CA LYS A 675 27.75 -27.02 7.83
C LYS A 675 29.00 -27.89 7.96
N ASN A 676 29.27 -28.72 6.96
CA ASN A 676 30.39 -29.66 6.94
C ASN A 676 31.58 -29.22 6.08
N LEU A 677 31.51 -28.05 5.44
CA LEU A 677 32.57 -27.53 4.58
C LEU A 677 33.84 -27.29 5.40
N LYS A 678 34.93 -27.99 5.04
CA LYS A 678 36.22 -27.94 5.72
C LYS A 678 37.22 -27.00 5.04
N GLY A 679 37.16 -26.89 3.71
CA GLY A 679 38.12 -26.09 2.94
C GLY A 679 37.68 -25.80 1.51
N ILE A 680 38.43 -24.92 0.86
CA ILE A 680 38.28 -24.47 -0.53
C ILE A 680 39.56 -24.78 -1.29
N PRO A 681 39.51 -25.20 -2.57
CA PRO A 681 40.69 -25.56 -3.34
C PRO A 681 41.59 -24.34 -3.61
N GLU A 682 42.90 -24.55 -3.56
CA GLU A 682 43.94 -23.56 -3.92
C GLU A 682 43.74 -22.97 -5.33
N THR A 683 43.09 -23.72 -6.22
CA THR A 683 42.81 -23.28 -7.59
C THR A 683 41.81 -22.11 -7.67
N ILE A 684 41.15 -21.71 -6.56
CA ILE A 684 40.25 -20.55 -6.52
C ILE A 684 40.99 -19.23 -6.84
N ARG A 685 42.29 -19.13 -6.52
CA ARG A 685 43.14 -17.97 -6.85
C ARG A 685 43.16 -17.67 -8.35
N GLY A 686 42.98 -18.69 -9.19
CA GLY A 686 42.97 -18.57 -10.65
C GLY A 686 41.68 -18.01 -11.26
N LEU A 687 40.62 -17.81 -10.46
CA LEU A 687 39.32 -17.33 -10.96
C LEU A 687 39.32 -15.80 -11.11
N SER A 688 39.90 -15.29 -12.20
CA SER A 688 40.13 -13.87 -12.45
C SER A 688 38.88 -12.99 -12.62
N HIS A 689 37.69 -13.59 -12.79
CA HIS A 689 36.41 -12.87 -12.89
C HIS A 689 35.56 -12.98 -11.62
N LEU A 690 36.04 -13.69 -10.59
CA LEU A 690 35.25 -13.93 -9.37
C LEU A 690 35.12 -12.64 -8.58
N GLN A 691 33.88 -12.17 -8.42
CA GLN A 691 33.53 -10.92 -7.73
C GLN A 691 32.94 -11.19 -6.35
N THR A 692 32.19 -12.28 -6.19
CA THR A 692 31.43 -12.57 -4.97
C THR A 692 31.73 -13.97 -4.44
N LEU A 693 32.14 -14.06 -3.17
CA LEU A 693 32.39 -15.32 -2.47
C LEU A 693 31.68 -15.34 -1.12
N HIS A 694 30.63 -16.17 -1.01
CA HIS A 694 29.82 -16.29 0.21
C HIS A 694 29.95 -17.69 0.85
N LEU A 695 30.42 -17.70 2.10
CA LEU A 695 30.81 -18.87 2.90
C LEU A 695 30.39 -18.71 4.37
N THR A 696 29.37 -17.89 4.64
CA THR A 696 28.85 -17.66 6.00
C THR A 696 28.06 -18.86 6.51
N GLY A 697 28.14 -19.16 7.80
CA GLY A 697 27.46 -20.32 8.40
C GLY A 697 28.14 -21.67 8.09
N CYS A 698 29.44 -21.65 7.80
CA CYS A 698 30.28 -22.84 7.58
C CYS A 698 31.23 -23.06 8.79
N PRO A 699 30.75 -23.59 9.92
CA PRO A 699 31.52 -23.64 11.16
C PRO A 699 32.75 -24.54 11.11
N LYS A 700 32.80 -25.55 10.23
CA LYS A 700 33.96 -26.46 10.12
C LYS A 700 35.06 -25.94 9.19
N LEU A 701 34.89 -24.75 8.61
CA LEU A 701 35.87 -24.15 7.71
C LEU A 701 37.10 -23.73 8.53
N GLN A 702 38.24 -24.36 8.22
CA GLN A 702 39.50 -24.11 8.94
C GLN A 702 40.17 -22.83 8.44
N SER A 703 40.87 -22.88 7.31
CA SER A 703 41.50 -21.73 6.63
C SER A 703 41.05 -21.61 5.17
N LEU A 704 41.17 -20.41 4.59
CA LEU A 704 41.02 -20.21 3.15
C LEU A 704 42.38 -20.19 2.46
N PRO A 705 42.44 -20.62 1.18
CA PRO A 705 43.59 -20.36 0.32
C PRO A 705 43.69 -18.87 -0.05
N GLU A 706 44.73 -18.49 -0.78
CA GLU A 706 44.80 -17.16 -1.38
C GLU A 706 43.62 -16.92 -2.33
N LEU A 707 42.97 -15.77 -2.18
CA LEU A 707 41.78 -15.39 -2.93
C LEU A 707 42.13 -14.48 -4.12
N PRO A 708 41.34 -14.50 -5.21
CA PRO A 708 41.60 -13.65 -6.37
C PRO A 708 41.33 -12.16 -6.10
N VAL A 709 42.19 -11.28 -6.62
CA VAL A 709 42.10 -9.81 -6.45
C VAL A 709 40.88 -9.16 -7.12
N SER A 710 40.14 -9.92 -7.94
CA SER A 710 38.89 -9.49 -8.59
C SER A 710 37.71 -9.41 -7.64
N LEU A 711 37.84 -9.94 -6.41
CA LEU A 711 36.76 -9.97 -5.42
C LEU A 711 36.35 -8.56 -4.97
N VAL A 712 35.03 -8.35 -4.97
CA VAL A 712 34.35 -7.15 -4.52
C VAL A 712 33.59 -7.41 -3.22
N SER A 713 33.05 -8.62 -3.03
CA SER A 713 32.33 -9.00 -1.81
C SER A 713 32.78 -10.37 -1.30
N VAL A 714 33.21 -10.42 -0.04
CA VAL A 714 33.64 -11.64 0.64
C VAL A 714 32.90 -11.77 1.96
N ARG A 715 32.23 -12.91 2.14
CA ARG A 715 31.52 -13.23 3.38
C ARG A 715 31.96 -14.60 3.88
N VAL A 716 32.55 -14.69 5.06
CA VAL A 716 33.20 -15.92 5.54
C VAL A 716 32.88 -16.17 7.01
N THR A 717 32.66 -17.44 7.36
CA THR A 717 32.73 -17.92 8.75
C THR A 717 33.95 -18.82 8.87
N SER A 718 34.88 -18.52 9.78
CA SER A 718 36.08 -19.33 10.02
C SER A 718 36.41 -19.41 11.50
N GLN A 719 36.88 -20.56 11.96
CA GLN A 719 37.33 -20.75 13.34
C GLN A 719 38.82 -20.41 13.55
N SER A 720 39.59 -20.20 12.48
CA SER A 720 41.03 -19.94 12.54
C SER A 720 41.35 -18.44 12.62
N ALA A 721 42.46 -18.12 13.28
CA ALA A 721 43.15 -16.84 13.05
C ALA A 721 43.63 -16.79 11.58
N GLY A 722 43.53 -15.65 10.92
CA GLY A 722 44.01 -15.51 9.53
C GLY A 722 43.08 -16.13 8.49
N ALA A 723 41.77 -15.96 8.62
CA ALA A 723 40.76 -16.59 7.75
C ALA A 723 40.98 -16.34 6.24
N ILE A 724 41.64 -15.23 5.86
CA ILE A 724 41.98 -14.88 4.48
C ILE A 724 43.48 -14.52 4.44
N PRO A 725 44.36 -15.35 3.87
CA PRO A 725 45.82 -15.15 3.91
C PRO A 725 46.29 -13.86 3.22
N ASN A 726 45.74 -13.54 2.04
CA ASN A 726 46.13 -12.39 1.22
C ASN A 726 45.12 -11.24 1.28
N LEU A 727 44.45 -11.05 2.43
CA LEU A 727 43.43 -10.01 2.59
C LEU A 727 43.92 -8.60 2.18
N PRO A 728 45.14 -8.15 2.54
CA PRO A 728 45.63 -6.83 2.13
C PRO A 728 45.73 -6.61 0.62
N ASP A 729 45.87 -7.69 -0.16
CA ASP A 729 46.01 -7.63 -1.62
C ASP A 729 44.66 -7.49 -2.35
N LEU A 730 43.53 -7.64 -1.64
CA LEU A 730 42.18 -7.56 -2.19
C LEU A 730 41.72 -6.10 -2.36
N ILE A 731 42.46 -5.32 -3.14
CA ILE A 731 42.27 -3.87 -3.29
C ILE A 731 40.90 -3.44 -3.87
N ASN A 732 40.17 -4.35 -4.51
CA ASN A 732 38.84 -4.12 -5.07
C ASN A 732 37.69 -4.41 -4.09
N LEU A 733 38.01 -4.89 -2.89
CA LEU A 733 37.01 -5.33 -1.92
C LEU A 733 36.21 -4.14 -1.38
N GLU A 734 34.89 -4.16 -1.61
CA GLU A 734 33.95 -3.16 -1.11
C GLU A 734 33.16 -3.65 0.10
N GLU A 735 32.94 -4.97 0.20
CA GLU A 735 32.23 -5.60 1.30
C GLU A 735 33.01 -6.78 1.90
N LEU A 736 33.17 -6.74 3.22
CA LEU A 736 33.80 -7.81 3.99
C LEU A 736 32.92 -8.18 5.19
N VAL A 737 32.50 -9.44 5.25
CA VAL A 737 31.74 -9.99 6.37
C VAL A 737 32.49 -11.18 6.98
N LEU A 738 32.85 -11.07 8.25
CA LEU A 738 33.68 -12.05 8.94
C LEU A 738 33.01 -12.52 10.23
N SER A 739 32.63 -13.80 10.27
CA SER A 739 32.30 -14.48 11.54
C SER A 739 33.51 -15.28 11.97
N ILE A 740 34.39 -14.67 12.76
CA ILE A 740 35.66 -15.26 13.18
C ILE A 740 35.85 -15.21 14.69
N ASN A 741 36.61 -16.16 15.20
CA ASN A 741 36.89 -16.28 16.64
C ASN A 741 38.10 -15.45 17.08
N THR A 742 39.07 -15.21 16.19
CA THR A 742 40.30 -14.45 16.48
C THR A 742 40.65 -13.57 15.28
N LEU A 743 40.97 -12.30 15.53
CA LEU A 743 41.42 -11.35 14.50
C LEU A 743 42.96 -11.35 14.46
N GLY A 744 43.51 -11.82 13.35
CA GLY A 744 44.94 -11.70 13.01
C GLY A 744 45.19 -10.90 11.72
N CYS A 745 44.18 -10.15 11.22
CA CYS A 745 44.22 -9.55 9.88
C CYS A 745 44.15 -8.01 9.94
N GLU A 746 45.02 -7.33 9.21
CA GLU A 746 44.97 -5.88 9.02
C GLU A 746 44.00 -5.53 7.89
N VAL A 747 42.92 -4.81 8.21
CA VAL A 747 41.92 -4.30 7.22
C VAL A 747 42.12 -2.84 6.86
N ARG A 748 43.05 -2.14 7.54
CA ARG A 748 43.32 -0.71 7.34
C ARG A 748 43.81 -0.39 5.93
N SER A 749 44.55 -1.31 5.30
CA SER A 749 45.16 -1.13 3.98
C SER A 749 44.17 -1.22 2.81
N LEU A 750 42.91 -1.61 3.06
CA LEU A 750 41.90 -1.80 2.01
C LEU A 750 41.31 -0.45 1.56
N PRO A 751 41.59 0.03 0.33
CA PRO A 751 41.28 1.39 -0.08
C PRO A 751 39.82 1.61 -0.48
N ARG A 752 39.09 0.54 -0.80
CA ARG A 752 37.71 0.60 -1.32
C ARG A 752 36.67 0.00 -0.37
N LEU A 753 37.07 -0.43 0.82
CA LEU A 753 36.17 -1.12 1.72
C LEU A 753 35.11 -0.17 2.27
N LYS A 754 33.85 -0.39 1.90
CA LYS A 754 32.69 0.42 2.29
C LYS A 754 31.90 -0.21 3.42
N VAL A 755 31.78 -1.54 3.41
CA VAL A 755 30.98 -2.31 4.37
C VAL A 755 31.87 -3.32 5.07
N LEU A 756 31.92 -3.24 6.41
CA LEU A 756 32.61 -4.20 7.25
C LEU A 756 31.63 -4.71 8.31
N SER A 757 31.46 -6.03 8.38
CA SER A 757 30.53 -6.66 9.31
C SER A 757 31.17 -7.83 10.04
N PHE A 758 30.97 -7.89 11.35
CA PHE A 758 31.39 -8.97 12.22
C PHE A 758 30.18 -9.64 12.90
N PRO A 759 29.38 -10.44 12.17
CA PRO A 759 28.19 -11.05 12.74
C PRO A 759 28.54 -12.26 13.59
N SER A 760 27.98 -12.33 14.80
CA SER A 760 28.05 -13.48 15.70
C SER A 760 29.48 -13.92 16.04
N CYS A 761 30.39 -12.97 16.24
CA CYS A 761 31.72 -13.28 16.76
C CYS A 761 31.60 -13.53 18.27
N THR A 762 32.05 -14.67 18.78
CA THR A 762 31.87 -15.00 20.21
C THR A 762 33.12 -14.84 21.05
N ASN A 763 34.30 -14.79 20.45
CA ASN A 763 35.59 -14.78 21.15
C ASN A 763 36.45 -13.55 20.86
N LEU A 764 35.92 -12.61 20.07
CA LEU A 764 36.70 -11.51 19.55
C LEU A 764 36.73 -10.35 20.57
N GLN A 765 37.86 -10.14 21.25
CA GLN A 765 37.97 -9.14 22.32
C GLN A 765 38.19 -7.71 21.82
N SER A 766 38.82 -7.53 20.65
CA SER A 766 39.08 -6.20 20.07
C SER A 766 39.00 -6.23 18.54
N LEU A 767 38.70 -5.09 17.91
CA LEU A 767 38.74 -4.94 16.45
C LEU A 767 40.09 -4.38 15.96
N PRO A 768 40.53 -4.74 14.74
CA PRO A 768 41.70 -4.16 14.11
C PRO A 768 41.48 -2.68 13.77
N LYS A 769 42.55 -1.99 13.39
CA LYS A 769 42.44 -0.64 12.80
C LYS A 769 41.60 -0.70 11.52
N LEU A 770 40.64 0.22 11.42
CA LEU A 770 39.64 0.27 10.37
C LEU A 770 40.07 1.22 9.22
N PRO A 771 39.67 0.96 7.96
CA PRO A 771 39.98 1.83 6.83
C PRO A 771 39.08 3.07 6.77
N GLU A 772 39.61 4.20 6.28
CA GLU A 772 38.90 5.50 6.23
C GLU A 772 37.79 5.56 5.17
N SER A 773 37.79 4.63 4.20
CA SER A 773 36.75 4.47 3.18
C SER A 773 35.42 3.93 3.71
N LEU A 774 35.38 3.51 4.98
CA LEU A 774 34.26 2.76 5.55
C LEU A 774 33.00 3.63 5.67
N HIS A 775 31.90 3.16 5.08
CA HIS A 775 30.57 3.77 5.16
C HIS A 775 29.66 3.08 6.18
N LYS A 776 29.87 1.79 6.42
CA LYS A 776 29.06 0.98 7.33
C LYS A 776 29.91 0.01 8.13
N LEU A 777 29.74 0.06 9.45
CA LEU A 777 30.35 -0.86 10.41
C LEU A 777 29.26 -1.56 11.21
N ASN A 778 29.20 -2.89 11.10
CA ASN A 778 28.31 -3.72 11.88
C ASN A 778 29.12 -4.69 12.74
N VAL A 779 28.85 -4.75 14.03
CA VAL A 779 29.53 -5.63 14.96
C VAL A 779 28.48 -6.29 15.84
N SER A 780 28.44 -7.62 15.83
CA SER A 780 27.57 -8.40 16.71
C SER A 780 28.42 -9.40 17.48
N ASN A 781 28.79 -9.06 18.72
CA ASN A 781 29.86 -9.78 19.42
C ASN A 781 29.80 -9.70 20.96
N GLY A 782 29.47 -10.82 21.59
CA GLY A 782 29.35 -10.95 23.05
C GLY A 782 30.63 -10.67 23.85
N SER A 783 31.80 -10.81 23.25
CA SER A 783 33.10 -10.73 23.93
C SER A 783 33.89 -9.46 23.64
N LEU A 784 33.35 -8.53 22.83
CA LEU A 784 34.06 -7.31 22.48
C LEU A 784 34.25 -6.42 23.71
N GLU A 785 35.49 -6.18 24.09
CA GLU A 785 35.88 -5.34 25.23
C GLU A 785 36.31 -3.94 24.77
N ILE A 786 37.05 -3.85 23.67
CA ILE A 786 37.65 -2.59 23.19
C ILE A 786 37.36 -2.37 21.70
N LEU A 787 36.81 -1.20 21.39
CA LEU A 787 36.73 -0.67 20.02
C LEU A 787 37.96 0.18 19.68
N PRO A 788 38.47 0.14 18.43
CA PRO A 788 39.47 1.07 17.95
C PRO A 788 38.89 2.49 17.92
N LYS A 789 39.74 3.50 18.07
CA LYS A 789 39.31 4.90 17.98
C LYS A 789 38.72 5.17 16.59
N LEU A 790 37.44 5.57 16.55
CA LEU A 790 36.69 5.75 15.31
C LEU A 790 36.88 7.13 14.65
N SER A 791 37.67 8.02 15.27
CA SER A 791 37.80 9.44 14.86
C SER A 791 38.19 9.68 13.40
N ASN A 792 38.89 8.75 12.78
CA ASN A 792 39.36 8.90 11.40
C ASN A 792 38.31 8.45 10.35
N LEU A 793 37.17 7.89 10.77
CA LEU A 793 36.16 7.33 9.86
C LEU A 793 35.15 8.39 9.41
N GLN A 794 35.64 9.41 8.69
CA GLN A 794 34.85 10.58 8.27
C GLN A 794 33.77 10.28 7.23
N ASN A 795 33.76 9.07 6.65
CA ASN A 795 32.73 8.60 5.71
C ASN A 795 31.67 7.69 6.35
N LEU A 796 31.81 7.38 7.65
CA LEU A 796 30.97 6.41 8.32
C LEU A 796 29.56 6.94 8.50
N SER A 797 28.61 6.34 7.79
CA SER A 797 27.21 6.75 7.78
C SER A 797 26.32 5.87 8.66
N GLU A 798 26.73 4.62 8.89
CA GLU A 798 26.01 3.65 9.71
C GLU A 798 26.97 2.92 10.66
N LEU A 799 26.65 2.95 11.96
CA LEU A 799 27.33 2.19 13.00
C LEU A 799 26.30 1.33 13.74
N SER A 800 26.50 0.01 13.73
CA SER A 800 25.66 -0.96 14.44
C SER A 800 26.52 -1.81 15.38
N LEU A 801 26.24 -1.74 16.67
CA LEU A 801 26.85 -2.54 17.73
C LEU A 801 25.73 -3.34 18.41
N GLU A 802 25.72 -4.64 18.22
CA GLU A 802 24.68 -5.54 18.74
C GLU A 802 25.32 -6.57 19.68
N ASN A 803 24.67 -6.88 20.80
CA ASN A 803 25.16 -7.87 21.75
C ASN A 803 26.62 -7.65 22.21
N CYS A 804 27.11 -6.41 22.24
CA CYS A 804 28.49 -6.09 22.66
C CYS A 804 28.59 -6.00 24.18
N ASN A 805 28.36 -7.15 24.84
CA ASN A 805 28.07 -7.23 26.27
C ASN A 805 29.20 -6.84 27.21
N LYS A 806 30.45 -6.71 26.74
CA LYS A 806 31.59 -6.27 27.54
C LYS A 806 32.07 -4.86 27.20
N LEU A 807 31.53 -4.26 26.14
CA LEU A 807 31.94 -2.94 25.67
C LEU A 807 31.44 -1.87 26.65
N THR A 808 32.34 -1.00 27.11
CA THR A 808 32.02 0.04 28.09
C THR A 808 31.85 1.43 27.47
N ASP A 809 32.50 1.71 26.34
CA ASP A 809 32.48 3.01 25.65
C ASP A 809 32.69 2.86 24.13
N ILE A 810 32.35 3.89 23.36
CA ILE A 810 32.52 4.00 21.91
C ILE A 810 33.54 5.12 21.61
N PRO A 811 34.85 4.81 21.57
CA PRO A 811 35.89 5.83 21.45
C PRO A 811 35.87 6.53 20.09
N GLY A 812 35.87 7.86 20.11
CA GLY A 812 35.86 8.70 18.89
C GLY A 812 34.47 8.93 18.29
N LEU A 813 33.39 8.55 18.99
CA LEU A 813 32.01 8.80 18.55
C LEU A 813 31.77 10.29 18.20
N ARG A 814 32.29 11.21 19.01
CA ARG A 814 32.15 12.67 18.85
C ARG A 814 32.58 13.20 17.48
N ASP A 815 33.50 12.51 16.81
CA ASP A 815 34.12 12.97 15.56
C ASP A 815 33.35 12.49 14.30
N LEU A 816 32.33 11.63 14.47
CA LEU A 816 31.57 11.00 13.39
C LEU A 816 30.40 11.89 12.88
N VAL A 817 30.69 13.14 12.55
CA VAL A 817 29.67 14.18 12.27
C VAL A 817 28.72 13.89 11.09
N VAL A 818 29.10 12.99 10.19
CA VAL A 818 28.28 12.55 9.05
C VAL A 818 27.39 11.34 9.35
N LEU A 819 27.50 10.75 10.54
CA LEU A 819 26.77 9.55 10.93
C LEU A 819 25.26 9.80 10.85
N LYS A 820 24.55 8.93 10.12
CA LYS A 820 23.10 9.02 9.91
C LYS A 820 22.32 8.01 10.76
N SER A 821 22.94 6.86 11.06
CA SER A 821 22.34 5.81 11.88
C SER A 821 23.33 5.31 12.91
N LEU A 822 22.95 5.37 14.18
CA LEU A 822 23.63 4.75 15.30
C LEU A 822 22.71 3.72 15.93
N LYS A 823 23.18 2.47 16.00
CA LYS A 823 22.48 1.36 16.65
C LYS A 823 23.40 0.72 17.68
N VAL A 824 22.94 0.65 18.91
CA VAL A 824 23.62 0.11 20.07
C VAL A 824 22.58 -0.76 20.80
N ASP A 825 22.50 -2.03 20.44
CA ASP A 825 21.50 -2.94 20.97
C ASP A 825 22.16 -3.99 21.88
N SER A 826 21.53 -4.25 23.03
CA SER A 826 21.96 -5.26 23.98
C SER A 826 23.45 -5.10 24.37
N CYS A 827 23.90 -3.87 24.60
CA CYS A 827 25.27 -3.57 25.04
C CYS A 827 25.29 -3.30 26.56
N LEU A 828 25.33 -4.39 27.34
CA LEU A 828 25.01 -4.39 28.78
C LEU A 828 25.94 -3.55 29.67
N GLN A 829 27.16 -3.22 29.23
CA GLN A 829 28.17 -2.52 30.05
C GLN A 829 28.36 -1.05 29.69
N ILE A 830 27.71 -0.56 28.64
CA ILE A 830 27.77 0.86 28.26
C ILE A 830 27.04 1.68 29.32
N THR A 831 27.75 2.62 29.94
CA THR A 831 27.21 3.49 31.00
C THR A 831 26.82 4.88 30.49
N SER A 832 27.44 5.34 29.40
CA SER A 832 27.19 6.62 28.75
C SER A 832 27.55 6.56 27.26
N LEU A 833 26.99 7.45 26.44
CA LEU A 833 27.29 7.59 25.01
C LEU A 833 27.88 8.98 24.71
N GLY A 834 29.01 9.31 25.35
CA GLY A 834 29.63 10.64 25.22
C GLY A 834 29.97 11.02 23.77
N GLY A 835 29.70 12.27 23.38
CA GLY A 835 29.93 12.77 22.02
C GLY A 835 28.73 12.63 21.09
N LEU A 836 27.65 11.96 21.52
CA LEU A 836 26.39 11.86 20.77
C LEU A 836 25.83 13.24 20.38
N GLU A 837 26.02 14.25 21.23
CA GLU A 837 25.59 15.63 21.04
C GLU A 837 26.21 16.33 19.79
N GLN A 838 27.32 15.79 19.26
CA GLN A 838 28.00 16.32 18.07
C GLN A 838 27.45 15.75 16.74
N LEU A 839 26.61 14.71 16.79
CA LEU A 839 26.17 13.95 15.61
C LEU A 839 25.01 14.62 14.85
N LYS A 840 25.20 15.87 14.40
CA LYS A 840 24.15 16.73 13.80
C LYS A 840 23.47 16.14 12.55
N SER A 841 24.06 15.11 11.92
CA SER A 841 23.50 14.42 10.75
C SER A 841 22.62 13.21 11.10
N LEU A 842 22.55 12.83 12.38
CA LEU A 842 21.89 11.62 12.86
C LEU A 842 20.38 11.68 12.60
N ARG A 843 19.85 10.61 12.00
CA ARG A 843 18.42 10.42 11.71
C ARG A 843 17.82 9.28 12.52
N VAL A 844 18.63 8.25 12.79
CA VAL A 844 18.22 7.06 13.53
C VAL A 844 19.15 6.86 14.72
N LEU A 845 18.58 6.85 15.91
CA LEU A 845 19.24 6.49 17.16
C LEU A 845 18.49 5.31 17.77
N GLN A 846 19.12 4.14 17.80
CA GLN A 846 18.59 2.95 18.47
C GLN A 846 19.57 2.54 19.56
N VAL A 847 19.16 2.66 20.81
CA VAL A 847 19.91 2.30 22.02
C VAL A 847 19.02 1.41 22.85
N SER A 848 18.91 0.13 22.51
CA SER A 848 17.99 -0.80 23.17
C SER A 848 18.72 -1.76 24.09
N SER A 849 18.05 -2.21 25.15
CA SER A 849 18.55 -3.21 26.11
C SER A 849 19.94 -2.88 26.68
N CYS A 850 20.28 -1.59 26.84
CA CYS A 850 21.53 -1.14 27.46
C CYS A 850 21.31 -0.90 28.95
N GLU A 851 21.29 -1.97 29.74
CA GLU A 851 20.81 -1.96 31.13
C GLU A 851 21.56 -1.01 32.07
N LYS A 852 22.87 -0.79 31.86
CA LYS A 852 23.70 0.11 32.68
C LYS A 852 23.72 1.56 32.22
N LEU A 853 23.08 1.89 31.10
CA LEU A 853 23.03 3.25 30.57
C LEU A 853 22.16 4.11 31.48
N LYS A 854 22.78 5.05 32.20
CA LYS A 854 22.07 5.92 33.16
C LYS A 854 21.55 7.20 32.53
N THR A 855 22.33 7.80 31.65
CA THR A 855 22.01 9.08 31.03
C THR A 855 22.42 9.08 29.56
N LEU A 856 21.70 9.86 28.75
CA LEU A 856 22.10 10.23 27.40
C LEU A 856 22.61 11.67 27.43
N PRO A 857 23.61 12.04 26.60
CA PRO A 857 23.96 13.45 26.41
C PRO A 857 22.77 14.26 25.89
N ASN A 858 22.82 15.57 26.10
CA ASN A 858 21.76 16.47 25.67
C ASN A 858 21.53 16.39 24.15
N LEU A 859 20.34 15.93 23.76
CA LEU A 859 20.02 15.63 22.36
C LEU A 859 19.57 16.86 21.57
N SER A 860 19.47 18.04 22.19
CA SER A 860 18.86 19.24 21.59
C SER A 860 19.46 19.66 20.24
N MET A 861 20.71 19.30 19.97
CA MET A 861 21.42 19.60 18.72
C MET A 861 21.09 18.63 17.56
N LEU A 862 20.43 17.50 17.83
CA LEU A 862 20.13 16.45 16.86
C LEU A 862 18.85 16.73 16.06
N LYS A 863 18.73 17.94 15.49
CA LYS A 863 17.50 18.42 14.82
C LYS A 863 17.02 17.59 13.62
N LYS A 864 17.86 16.68 13.09
CA LYS A 864 17.53 15.77 11.99
C LYS A 864 17.05 14.39 12.48
N LEU A 865 17.02 14.14 13.78
CA LEU A 865 16.63 12.85 14.35
C LEU A 865 15.15 12.60 14.08
N SER A 866 14.85 11.52 13.35
CA SER A 866 13.50 11.09 13.02
C SER A 866 13.05 9.89 13.84
N VAL A 867 13.98 8.99 14.17
CA VAL A 867 13.68 7.76 14.92
C VAL A 867 14.57 7.69 16.16
N MET A 868 13.95 7.56 17.31
CA MET A 868 14.62 7.32 18.59
C MET A 868 14.02 6.09 19.27
N ASN A 869 14.85 5.09 19.54
CA ASN A 869 14.49 3.91 20.32
C ASN A 869 15.47 3.76 21.48
N ALA A 870 14.98 3.78 22.71
CA ALA A 870 15.72 3.56 23.94
C ALA A 870 15.21 2.32 24.72
N ARG A 871 14.43 1.44 24.07
CA ARG A 871 13.63 0.41 24.74
C ARG A 871 14.50 -0.55 25.56
N GLY A 872 14.13 -0.80 26.81
CA GLY A 872 14.83 -1.72 27.70
C GLY A 872 16.10 -1.15 28.34
N CYS A 873 16.37 0.16 28.20
CA CYS A 873 17.40 0.83 29.01
C CYS A 873 16.89 1.06 30.44
N GLU A 874 16.91 0.01 31.26
CA GLU A 874 16.21 0.00 32.54
C GLU A 874 16.69 1.08 33.53
N SER A 875 17.99 1.41 33.51
CA SER A 875 18.62 2.41 34.39
C SER A 875 18.54 3.85 33.87
N LEU A 876 17.98 4.09 32.68
CA LEU A 876 17.91 5.43 32.09
C LEU A 876 16.96 6.29 32.92
N ILE A 877 17.43 7.41 33.46
CA ILE A 877 16.64 8.27 34.36
C ILE A 877 15.90 9.39 33.63
N GLU A 878 16.49 9.94 32.57
CA GLU A 878 15.93 11.05 31.80
C GLU A 878 16.52 11.12 30.39
N ILE A 879 15.88 11.91 29.53
CA ILE A 879 16.31 12.18 28.16
C ILE A 879 16.29 13.69 27.94
N GLU A 880 17.42 14.36 28.17
CA GLU A 880 17.55 15.80 27.97
C GLU A 880 17.49 16.22 26.50
N GLY A 881 16.86 17.37 26.22
CA GLY A 881 16.80 17.97 24.88
C GLY A 881 15.82 17.31 23.90
N LEU A 882 14.96 16.41 24.39
CA LEU A 882 13.92 15.74 23.61
C LEU A 882 12.90 16.71 23.03
N ASP A 883 12.47 17.70 23.82
CA ASP A 883 11.59 18.81 23.45
C ASP A 883 12.06 19.61 22.22
N SER A 884 13.37 19.57 21.96
CA SER A 884 14.01 20.26 20.86
C SER A 884 13.97 19.51 19.51
N LEU A 885 13.42 18.28 19.47
CA LEU A 885 13.51 17.36 18.32
C LEU A 885 12.26 17.38 17.41
N TYR A 886 11.95 18.53 16.82
CA TYR A 886 10.75 18.72 15.97
C TYR A 886 10.65 17.81 14.73
N ALA A 887 11.73 17.14 14.31
CA ALA A 887 11.73 16.18 13.20
C ALA A 887 11.39 14.74 13.61
N LEU A 888 11.27 14.47 14.91
CA LEU A 888 11.05 13.13 15.46
C LEU A 888 9.67 12.60 15.05
N THR A 889 9.64 11.43 14.41
CA THR A 889 8.42 10.72 14.00
C THR A 889 8.11 9.53 14.89
N ASP A 890 9.14 8.88 15.44
CA ASP A 890 9.01 7.65 16.21
C ASP A 890 9.86 7.73 17.48
N LEU A 891 9.21 7.57 18.63
CA LEU A 891 9.84 7.51 19.94
C LEU A 891 9.40 6.24 20.67
N ASP A 892 10.34 5.34 20.95
CA ASP A 892 10.12 4.14 21.77
C ASP A 892 11.07 4.15 22.96
N ILE A 893 10.54 4.33 24.16
CA ILE A 893 11.25 4.27 25.44
C ILE A 893 10.70 3.14 26.32
N GLY A 894 10.03 2.14 25.73
CA GLY A 894 9.39 1.07 26.50
C GLY A 894 10.37 0.33 27.41
N ASN A 895 9.91 -0.13 28.57
CA ASN A 895 10.69 -0.84 29.59
C ASN A 895 11.87 -0.03 30.16
N CYS A 896 11.92 1.30 29.97
CA CYS A 896 12.82 2.18 30.72
C CYS A 896 12.25 2.39 32.13
N LYS A 897 12.60 1.50 33.06
CA LYS A 897 11.98 1.41 34.39
C LYS A 897 12.31 2.61 35.28
N SER A 898 13.45 3.26 35.10
CA SER A 898 13.90 4.39 35.93
C SER A 898 13.47 5.78 35.43
N ILE A 899 12.86 5.91 34.24
CA ILE A 899 12.42 7.22 33.75
C ILE A 899 11.20 7.70 34.54
N GLU A 900 11.37 8.76 35.32
CA GLU A 900 10.29 9.36 36.10
C GLU A 900 9.46 10.36 35.29
N ARG A 901 10.11 11.15 34.42
CA ARG A 901 9.49 12.22 33.64
C ARG A 901 10.18 12.37 32.28
N LEU A 902 9.42 12.82 31.28
CA LEU A 902 9.96 13.29 30.01
C LEU A 902 9.86 14.82 29.94
N PRO A 903 10.70 15.48 29.11
CA PRO A 903 10.52 16.87 28.72
C PRO A 903 9.15 17.13 28.10
N ASP A 904 8.79 18.40 27.95
CA ASP A 904 7.52 18.78 27.31
C ASP A 904 7.50 18.32 25.85
N LEU A 905 6.53 17.47 25.50
CA LEU A 905 6.43 16.88 24.18
C LEU A 905 5.70 17.78 23.18
N SER A 906 5.20 18.95 23.59
CA SER A 906 4.37 19.84 22.76
C SER A 906 4.99 20.18 21.40
N GLU A 907 6.31 20.34 21.37
CA GLU A 907 7.07 20.72 20.18
C GLU A 907 7.31 19.56 19.19
N LEU A 908 7.02 18.31 19.57
CA LEU A 908 7.18 17.12 18.74
C LEU A 908 6.04 16.94 17.73
N THR A 909 5.67 18.02 17.04
CA THR A 909 4.50 18.09 16.13
C THR A 909 4.55 17.16 14.91
N MET A 910 5.68 16.47 14.68
CA MET A 910 5.84 15.44 13.65
C MET A 910 5.67 14.00 14.18
N LEU A 911 5.54 13.82 15.49
CA LEU A 911 5.48 12.50 16.12
C LEU A 911 4.25 11.72 15.66
N ARG A 912 4.49 10.52 15.15
CA ARG A 912 3.47 9.56 14.66
C ARG A 912 3.33 8.37 15.59
N SER A 913 4.41 7.98 16.28
CA SER A 913 4.41 6.82 17.18
C SER A 913 5.13 7.17 18.48
N LEU A 914 4.45 6.93 19.60
CA LEU A 914 5.00 7.03 20.95
C LEU A 914 4.76 5.72 21.70
N SER A 915 5.83 5.08 22.16
CA SER A 915 5.76 3.94 23.08
C SER A 915 6.57 4.19 24.34
N ALA A 916 5.92 4.06 25.49
CA ALA A 916 6.52 4.01 26.82
C ALA A 916 6.02 2.79 27.61
N ASP A 917 5.65 1.72 26.90
CA ASP A 917 5.15 0.47 27.49
C ASP A 917 6.12 -0.05 28.56
N GLY A 918 5.68 -0.27 29.79
CA GLY A 918 6.48 -0.84 30.88
C GLY A 918 7.33 0.18 31.64
N CYS A 919 7.21 1.49 31.36
CA CYS A 919 7.85 2.55 32.13
C CYS A 919 7.11 2.77 33.47
N LYS A 920 7.44 1.95 34.47
CA LYS A 920 6.71 1.88 35.75
C LYS A 920 6.77 3.17 36.55
N GLU A 921 7.88 3.89 36.50
CA GLU A 921 8.12 5.10 37.29
C GLU A 921 7.62 6.39 36.62
N LEU A 922 7.19 6.31 35.35
CA LEU A 922 6.76 7.47 34.58
C LEU A 922 5.49 8.09 35.20
N GLN A 923 5.58 9.36 35.60
CA GLN A 923 4.52 10.06 36.34
C GLN A 923 3.49 10.75 35.42
N GLY A 924 3.86 11.05 34.17
CA GLY A 924 2.98 11.72 33.20
C GLY A 924 3.68 12.07 31.89
N LEU A 925 2.89 12.52 30.92
CA LEU A 925 3.34 12.90 29.57
C LEU A 925 2.87 14.33 29.25
N LYS A 926 3.69 15.33 29.59
CA LYS A 926 3.39 16.74 29.33
C LYS A 926 3.43 17.02 27.81
N GLY A 927 2.52 17.86 27.32
CA GLY A 927 2.45 18.24 25.90
C GLY A 927 1.84 17.19 24.96
N LEU A 928 1.53 15.98 25.45
CA LEU A 928 0.95 14.89 24.65
C LEU A 928 -0.36 15.29 23.93
N GLY A 929 -1.17 16.16 24.54
CA GLY A 929 -2.42 16.64 23.95
C GLY A 929 -2.22 17.48 22.67
N GLU A 930 -1.04 18.01 22.40
CA GLU A 930 -0.77 18.85 21.22
C GLU A 930 -0.31 18.05 19.98
N LEU A 931 -0.15 16.72 20.10
CA LEU A 931 0.45 15.87 19.08
C LEU A 931 -0.52 15.42 17.98
N GLU A 932 -1.14 16.35 17.24
CA GLU A 932 -2.20 16.07 16.25
C GLU A 932 -1.88 15.01 15.17
N LYS A 933 -0.59 14.75 14.90
CA LYS A 933 -0.13 13.75 13.92
C LYS A 933 0.06 12.35 14.49
N LEU A 934 -0.11 12.17 15.80
CA LEU A 934 0.11 10.90 16.48
C LEU A 934 -0.90 9.85 15.98
N LEU A 935 -0.37 8.72 15.51
CA LEU A 935 -1.13 7.57 15.00
C LEU A 935 -1.19 6.44 16.02
N SER A 936 -0.15 6.30 16.87
CA SER A 936 -0.03 5.23 17.84
C SER A 936 0.52 5.75 19.16
N LEU A 937 -0.21 5.50 20.25
CA LEU A 937 0.20 5.76 21.62
C LEU A 937 0.14 4.47 22.43
N ARG A 938 1.29 4.04 22.97
CA ARG A 938 1.38 2.84 23.81
C ARG A 938 2.09 3.16 25.12
N ILE A 939 1.38 3.09 26.25
CA ILE A 939 1.88 3.39 27.60
C ILE A 939 1.46 2.27 28.57
N SER A 940 1.31 1.05 28.08
CA SER A 940 0.85 -0.06 28.89
C SER A 940 1.80 -0.31 30.07
N GLY A 941 1.28 -0.67 31.25
CA GLY A 941 2.09 -0.92 32.44
C GLY A 941 2.75 0.32 33.07
N CYS A 942 2.43 1.54 32.64
CA CYS A 942 2.84 2.78 33.29
C CYS A 942 2.02 3.04 34.56
N ARG A 943 2.44 2.45 35.68
CA ARG A 943 1.63 2.44 36.91
C ARG A 943 1.54 3.78 37.63
N LYS A 944 2.54 4.67 37.50
CA LYS A 944 2.56 5.97 38.18
C LYS A 944 1.84 7.10 37.43
N ILE A 945 1.40 6.89 36.19
CA ILE A 945 0.60 7.88 35.45
C ILE A 945 -0.79 7.95 36.09
N LYS A 946 -1.12 9.12 36.66
CA LYS A 946 -2.43 9.36 37.32
C LYS A 946 -3.49 9.89 36.35
N HIS A 947 -3.08 10.79 35.45
CA HIS A 947 -3.97 11.42 34.48
C HIS A 947 -3.25 11.55 33.13
N LEU A 948 -4.02 11.47 32.05
CA LEU A 948 -3.56 11.88 30.72
C LEU A 948 -4.11 13.28 30.42
N PRO A 949 -3.40 14.09 29.60
CA PRO A 949 -3.98 15.33 29.08
C PRO A 949 -5.20 15.01 28.20
N ASP A 950 -6.00 16.04 27.91
CA ASP A 950 -7.11 15.90 26.97
C ASP A 950 -6.59 15.45 25.60
N LEU A 951 -7.07 14.29 25.15
CA LEU A 951 -6.67 13.69 23.89
C LEU A 951 -7.53 14.15 22.71
N SER A 952 -8.50 15.05 22.93
CA SER A 952 -9.48 15.49 21.92
C SER A 952 -8.87 16.00 20.61
N LYS A 953 -7.66 16.58 20.67
CA LYS A 953 -6.89 17.06 19.51
C LYS A 953 -6.24 15.95 18.69
N LEU A 954 -6.06 14.73 19.23
CA LEU A 954 -5.37 13.61 18.59
C LEU A 954 -6.24 12.87 17.56
N LYS A 955 -6.93 13.60 16.68
CA LYS A 955 -7.96 13.08 15.75
C LYS A 955 -7.45 11.99 14.79
N LYS A 956 -6.13 11.86 14.60
CA LYS A 956 -5.48 10.86 13.76
C LYS A 956 -5.05 9.58 14.50
N LEU A 957 -5.23 9.53 15.82
CA LEU A 957 -4.83 8.38 16.64
C LEU A 957 -5.63 7.14 16.23
N LYS A 958 -4.91 6.07 15.88
CA LYS A 958 -5.47 4.77 15.46
C LYS A 958 -5.32 3.72 16.54
N ASN A 959 -4.21 3.75 17.26
CA ASN A 959 -3.89 2.76 18.28
C ASN A 959 -3.64 3.46 19.62
N LEU A 960 -4.41 3.08 20.65
CA LEU A 960 -4.23 3.53 22.02
C LEU A 960 -4.12 2.31 22.94
N ASN A 961 -2.96 2.11 23.55
CA ASN A 961 -2.75 1.07 24.55
C ASN A 961 -2.37 1.70 25.89
N ILE A 962 -3.26 1.59 26.88
CA ILE A 962 -3.08 2.06 28.26
C ILE A 962 -3.32 0.94 29.28
N ALA A 963 -3.29 -0.33 28.85
CA ALA A 963 -3.49 -1.48 29.74
C ALA A 963 -2.46 -1.53 30.86
N GLY A 964 -2.82 -1.96 32.06
CA GLY A 964 -1.92 -1.96 33.22
C GLY A 964 -1.58 -0.56 33.80
N CYS A 965 -2.20 0.52 33.30
CA CYS A 965 -2.15 1.83 33.98
C CYS A 965 -3.19 1.86 35.10
N GLU A 966 -2.81 1.42 36.30
CA GLU A 966 -3.74 1.19 37.42
C GLU A 966 -4.34 2.48 38.00
N ASN A 967 -3.67 3.62 37.84
CA ASN A 967 -4.05 4.91 38.43
C ASN A 967 -4.84 5.84 37.48
N ILE A 968 -5.01 5.48 36.21
CA ILE A 968 -5.80 6.25 35.26
C ILE A 968 -7.28 5.88 35.44
N SER A 969 -8.07 6.80 35.99
CA SER A 969 -9.52 6.60 36.21
C SER A 969 -10.40 7.03 35.04
N GLU A 970 -9.97 8.03 34.27
CA GLU A 970 -10.70 8.62 33.13
C GLU A 970 -9.71 9.09 32.04
N VAL A 971 -10.12 9.02 30.77
CA VAL A 971 -9.36 9.52 29.62
C VAL A 971 -10.20 10.57 28.89
N LEU A 972 -9.85 11.84 29.10
CA LEU A 972 -10.56 12.97 28.48
C LEU A 972 -10.31 12.99 26.95
N GLY A 973 -11.36 13.34 26.19
CA GLY A 973 -11.28 13.46 24.73
C GLY A 973 -11.25 12.13 23.96
N LEU A 974 -11.35 10.98 24.64
CA LEU A 974 -11.33 9.65 24.01
C LEU A 974 -12.43 9.50 22.94
N TRP A 975 -13.59 10.11 23.15
CA TRP A 975 -14.75 10.07 22.26
C TRP A 975 -14.58 10.89 20.97
N GLU A 976 -13.66 11.87 20.98
CA GLU A 976 -13.36 12.70 19.81
C GLU A 976 -12.40 12.00 18.83
N LEU A 977 -11.83 10.85 19.24
CA LEU A 977 -10.86 10.06 18.47
C LEU A 977 -11.53 9.18 17.41
N LYS A 978 -12.17 9.81 16.42
CA LYS A 978 -12.93 9.11 15.34
C LYS A 978 -12.08 8.15 14.49
N SER A 979 -10.75 8.28 14.51
CA SER A 979 -9.82 7.42 13.77
C SER A 979 -9.36 6.18 14.56
N LEU A 980 -9.77 6.02 15.81
CA LEU A 980 -9.31 4.98 16.71
C LEU A 980 -9.81 3.60 16.25
N LYS A 981 -8.87 2.71 15.93
CA LYS A 981 -9.13 1.33 15.48
C LYS A 981 -8.91 0.32 16.60
N CYS A 982 -7.92 0.57 17.44
CA CYS A 982 -7.51 -0.32 18.51
C CYS A 982 -7.40 0.45 19.83
N LEU A 983 -8.16 0.02 20.82
CA LEU A 983 -8.13 0.55 22.18
C LEU A 983 -7.87 -0.59 23.16
N VAL A 984 -6.79 -0.53 23.93
CA VAL A 984 -6.48 -1.52 24.96
C VAL A 984 -6.43 -0.82 26.31
N ILE A 985 -7.29 -1.23 27.25
CA ILE A 985 -7.51 -0.57 28.55
C ILE A 985 -7.49 -1.57 29.72
N SER A 986 -7.19 -1.08 30.92
CA SER A 986 -7.24 -1.88 32.15
C SER A 986 -8.68 -2.10 32.63
N ARG A 987 -8.92 -3.22 33.34
CA ARG A 987 -10.23 -3.57 33.94
C ARG A 987 -10.85 -2.51 34.88
N ARG A 988 -10.03 -1.62 35.45
CA ARG A 988 -10.44 -0.62 36.46
C ARG A 988 -10.77 0.77 35.89
N ILE A 989 -10.53 1.02 34.60
CA ILE A 989 -10.87 2.30 33.99
C ILE A 989 -12.40 2.35 33.87
N SER A 990 -13.03 3.36 34.48
CA SER A 990 -14.49 3.43 34.53
C SER A 990 -15.06 3.68 33.15
N LEU A 991 -15.61 2.62 32.55
CA LEU A 991 -16.42 2.69 31.32
C LEU A 991 -17.83 3.24 31.60
N ALA A 992 -18.19 3.50 32.86
CA ALA A 992 -19.53 3.95 33.28
C ALA A 992 -19.92 5.36 32.79
N LYS A 993 -19.00 6.08 32.12
CA LYS A 993 -19.27 7.31 31.37
C LYS A 993 -19.20 7.13 29.85
N LEU A 994 -19.39 5.91 29.33
CA LEU A 994 -19.71 5.68 27.92
C LEU A 994 -21.02 6.41 27.61
N PRO A 995 -21.05 7.37 26.67
CA PRO A 995 -22.32 7.93 26.20
C PRO A 995 -23.20 6.81 25.64
N ASP A 996 -24.51 7.03 25.67
CA ASP A 996 -25.62 6.18 25.20
C ASP A 996 -25.57 5.72 23.71
N ILE A 997 -24.40 5.71 23.06
CA ILE A 997 -24.17 5.22 21.69
C ILE A 997 -24.52 3.72 21.54
N LEU A 998 -24.63 2.98 22.64
CA LEU A 998 -25.12 1.60 22.64
C LEU A 998 -26.66 1.47 22.59
N LYS A 999 -27.44 2.56 22.61
CA LYS A 999 -28.91 2.52 22.61
C LYS A 999 -29.60 2.59 21.25
N GLU A 1000 -28.94 2.97 20.16
CA GLU A 1000 -29.60 3.08 18.85
C GLU A 1000 -29.19 1.98 17.86
N GLY A 1001 -29.95 0.89 17.89
CA GLY A 1001 -29.93 -0.15 16.86
C GLY A 1001 -30.56 -1.48 17.29
N ASP A 1002 -31.86 -1.48 17.55
CA ASP A 1002 -32.78 -2.65 17.59
C ASP A 1002 -32.23 -4.01 18.06
N VAL A 1003 -31.82 -4.09 19.32
CA VAL A 1003 -32.03 -5.29 20.14
C VAL A 1003 -32.40 -4.81 21.53
N LYS A 1004 -33.47 -5.34 22.13
CA LYS A 1004 -33.71 -5.22 23.57
C LYS A 1004 -32.52 -5.83 24.32
N SER A 1005 -31.51 -5.04 24.66
CA SER A 1005 -30.39 -5.46 25.50
C SER A 1005 -30.51 -4.87 26.91
N PRO A 1006 -29.99 -5.56 27.94
CA PRO A 1006 -30.06 -5.13 29.34
C PRO A 1006 -29.21 -3.87 29.57
N SER A 1007 -29.54 -3.10 30.60
CA SER A 1007 -28.74 -1.97 31.05
C SER A 1007 -27.31 -2.41 31.40
N TRP A 1008 -26.32 -1.62 30.98
CA TRP A 1008 -24.89 -1.82 31.25
C TRP A 1008 -24.47 -1.33 32.65
N ASP A 1009 -25.44 -0.95 33.49
CA ASP A 1009 -25.21 -0.43 34.85
C ASP A 1009 -24.80 -1.50 35.86
N ASP A 1010 -24.82 -2.77 35.47
CA ASP A 1010 -24.58 -3.86 36.39
C ASP A 1010 -23.17 -4.45 36.20
N SER A 1011 -22.32 -4.30 37.21
CA SER A 1011 -20.96 -4.88 37.30
C SER A 1011 -20.96 -6.41 37.03
N SER A 1012 -22.14 -7.03 37.11
CA SER A 1012 -22.42 -8.43 36.77
C SER A 1012 -22.25 -8.78 35.28
N VAL A 1013 -22.42 -7.87 34.32
CA VAL A 1013 -22.38 -8.20 32.88
C VAL A 1013 -20.96 -8.39 32.36
N VAL A 1014 -20.04 -7.49 32.74
CA VAL A 1014 -18.61 -7.62 32.44
C VAL A 1014 -18.04 -8.85 33.16
N SER A 1015 -18.45 -9.07 34.41
CA SER A 1015 -18.10 -10.27 35.18
C SER A 1015 -18.62 -11.55 34.53
N ARG A 1016 -19.83 -11.55 33.95
CA ARG A 1016 -20.40 -12.67 33.17
C ARG A 1016 -19.67 -12.93 31.87
N ILE A 1017 -19.33 -11.92 31.07
CA ILE A 1017 -18.56 -12.10 29.82
C ILE A 1017 -17.18 -12.69 30.11
N ILE A 1018 -16.53 -12.25 31.19
CA ILE A 1018 -15.25 -12.78 31.65
C ILE A 1018 -15.40 -14.23 32.13
N THR A 1019 -16.45 -14.53 32.90
CA THR A 1019 -16.75 -15.89 33.38
C THR A 1019 -17.07 -16.85 32.22
N GLU A 1020 -17.80 -16.37 31.21
CA GLU A 1020 -18.14 -17.12 29.99
C GLU A 1020 -16.88 -17.41 29.14
N CYS A 1021 -15.97 -16.44 28.99
CA CYS A 1021 -14.69 -16.64 28.33
C CYS A 1021 -13.79 -17.61 29.11
N HIS A 1022 -13.80 -17.54 30.44
CA HIS A 1022 -13.08 -18.46 31.33
C HIS A 1022 -13.61 -19.90 31.20
N ASN A 1023 -14.93 -20.06 31.10
CA ASN A 1023 -15.58 -21.35 30.90
C ASN A 1023 -15.30 -21.95 29.51
N ARG A 1024 -15.10 -21.12 28.48
CA ARG A 1024 -14.78 -21.58 27.11
C ARG A 1024 -13.30 -21.93 26.90
N LEU A 1025 -12.39 -21.42 27.74
CA LEU A 1025 -10.96 -21.78 27.73
C LEU A 1025 -10.66 -23.11 28.45
N ARG A 1026 -11.63 -23.70 29.16
CA ARG A 1026 -11.56 -25.11 29.57
C ARG A 1026 -11.91 -26.00 28.38
N ASP A 1027 -10.89 -26.49 27.68
CA ASP A 1027 -11.03 -27.64 26.76
C ASP A 1027 -11.58 -28.85 27.55
N PRO A 1028 -12.58 -29.59 27.04
CA PRO A 1028 -13.00 -30.88 27.62
C PRO A 1028 -11.90 -31.95 27.62
N ARG A 1029 -10.75 -31.71 26.97
CA ARG A 1029 -9.61 -32.63 26.93
C ARG A 1029 -8.42 -32.04 27.68
N GLY A 1030 -8.38 -32.30 28.99
CA GLY A 1030 -7.32 -31.86 29.87
C GLY A 1030 -5.92 -32.23 29.36
N CYS A 1031 -5.15 -31.23 28.92
CA CYS A 1031 -3.70 -31.24 28.83
C CYS A 1031 -3.20 -29.80 28.68
N LEU A 1032 -2.99 -29.13 29.81
CA LEU A 1032 -1.88 -28.22 30.11
C LEU A 1032 -2.04 -27.75 31.56
N SER A 1033 -1.09 -28.14 32.39
CA SER A 1033 -0.96 -27.80 33.80
C SER A 1033 -0.44 -26.37 33.95
N GLU A 1034 -1.31 -25.45 34.33
CA GLU A 1034 -1.14 -24.45 35.39
C GLU A 1034 -2.37 -23.55 35.36
N ALA A 1035 -3.10 -23.53 36.47
CA ALA A 1035 -4.32 -22.77 36.61
C ALA A 1035 -4.02 -21.27 36.43
N VAL A 1036 -4.47 -20.71 35.32
CA VAL A 1036 -4.56 -19.26 35.11
C VAL A 1036 -5.57 -18.74 36.12
N SER A 1037 -5.11 -18.30 37.29
CA SER A 1037 -5.95 -17.69 38.32
C SER A 1037 -6.67 -16.47 37.73
N SER A 1038 -7.88 -16.18 38.22
CA SER A 1038 -8.72 -15.04 37.78
C SER A 1038 -8.04 -13.66 37.87
N GLU A 1039 -6.88 -13.60 38.54
CA GLU A 1039 -6.01 -12.43 38.72
C GLU A 1039 -5.06 -12.13 37.53
N SER A 1040 -4.91 -13.04 36.57
CA SER A 1040 -3.90 -12.92 35.48
C SER A 1040 -4.33 -12.14 34.24
N ILE A 1041 -5.63 -11.92 34.02
CA ILE A 1041 -6.11 -11.10 32.90
C ILE A 1041 -6.04 -9.62 33.30
N ASN A 1042 -5.01 -8.93 32.81
CA ASN A 1042 -4.67 -7.56 33.23
C ASN A 1042 -5.40 -6.44 32.45
N GLY A 1043 -6.02 -6.74 31.30
CA GLY A 1043 -6.71 -5.75 30.48
C GLY A 1043 -7.78 -6.31 29.53
N LEU A 1044 -8.44 -5.40 28.81
CA LEU A 1044 -9.43 -5.66 27.77
C LEU A 1044 -8.96 -4.95 26.49
N ALA A 1045 -8.81 -5.69 25.40
CA ALA A 1045 -8.59 -5.15 24.07
C ALA A 1045 -9.93 -4.98 23.36
N VAL A 1046 -10.18 -3.77 22.86
CA VAL A 1046 -11.39 -3.33 22.19
C VAL A 1046 -11.04 -2.99 20.74
N SER A 1047 -11.60 -3.76 19.81
CA SER A 1047 -11.54 -3.43 18.38
C SER A 1047 -12.70 -2.50 18.05
N ILE A 1048 -12.42 -1.37 17.41
CA ILE A 1048 -13.42 -0.35 17.07
C ILE A 1048 -13.42 -0.15 15.54
N SER A 1049 -14.60 -0.22 14.94
CA SER A 1049 -14.83 0.11 13.52
C SER A 1049 -16.02 1.04 13.42
N GLU A 1050 -15.87 2.13 12.67
CA GLU A 1050 -16.90 3.16 12.48
C GLU A 1050 -17.49 3.71 13.80
N GLY A 1051 -16.67 3.81 14.85
CA GLY A 1051 -17.10 4.28 16.18
C GLY A 1051 -17.88 3.25 17.00
N ARG A 1052 -17.97 1.99 16.54
CA ARG A 1052 -18.63 0.88 17.26
C ARG A 1052 -17.61 -0.17 17.70
N VAL A 1053 -17.83 -0.73 18.90
CA VAL A 1053 -17.05 -1.89 19.37
C VAL A 1053 -17.43 -3.12 18.56
N VAL A 1054 -16.47 -3.67 17.82
CA VAL A 1054 -16.67 -4.83 16.93
C VAL A 1054 -16.21 -6.13 17.57
N ALA A 1055 -15.24 -6.05 18.50
CA ALA A 1055 -14.73 -7.20 19.22
C ALA A 1055 -14.10 -6.82 20.56
N LEU A 1056 -14.18 -7.74 21.52
CA LEU A 1056 -13.59 -7.64 22.84
C LEU A 1056 -12.75 -8.89 23.10
N TYR A 1057 -11.49 -8.69 23.49
CA TYR A 1057 -10.57 -9.78 23.82
C TYR A 1057 -9.94 -9.54 25.19
N PRO A 1058 -9.78 -10.58 26.03
CA PRO A 1058 -8.95 -10.49 27.22
C PRO A 1058 -7.48 -10.26 26.83
N TYR A 1059 -6.82 -9.30 27.47
CA TYR A 1059 -5.42 -8.92 27.23
C TYR A 1059 -4.56 -9.23 28.46
N ASP A 1060 -3.40 -9.87 28.27
CA ASP A 1060 -2.41 -10.13 29.32
C ASP A 1060 -1.03 -9.57 28.92
N ASN A 1061 -0.36 -8.96 29.90
CA ASN A 1061 0.88 -8.20 29.75
C ASN A 1061 2.10 -9.06 29.39
N HIS A 1062 2.00 -10.39 29.43
CA HIS A 1062 3.15 -11.30 29.30
C HIS A 1062 3.20 -12.14 28.02
N ARG A 1063 2.24 -12.02 27.09
CA ARG A 1063 2.30 -12.70 25.79
C ARG A 1063 1.80 -11.80 24.66
N ASP A 1064 2.58 -11.66 23.60
CA ASP A 1064 2.05 -11.36 22.26
C ASP A 1064 1.07 -12.48 21.89
N ILE A 1065 -0.20 -12.37 22.29
CA ILE A 1065 -1.26 -13.28 21.82
C ILE A 1065 -1.59 -12.86 20.39
N ARG A 1066 -0.70 -13.22 19.46
CA ARG A 1066 -1.03 -13.39 18.04
C ARG A 1066 -1.57 -14.80 17.84
N SER A 1067 -2.77 -15.11 18.35
CA SER A 1067 -3.55 -16.26 17.87
C SER A 1067 -4.81 -16.47 18.72
N ALA A 1068 -5.97 -16.06 18.18
CA ALA A 1068 -7.18 -16.87 17.97
C ALA A 1068 -8.39 -15.92 17.78
N PRO A 1069 -9.32 -16.21 16.85
CA PRO A 1069 -10.49 -15.37 16.57
C PRO A 1069 -11.43 -15.21 17.76
#